data_AF-A0A7H8QSB2-F1
#
_entry.id   AF-A0A7H8QSB2-F1
#
_cell.length_a   1.000
_cell.length_b   1.000
_cell.length_c   1.000
_cell.angle_alpha   90.00
_cell.angle_beta   90.00
_cell.angle_gamma   90.00
#
_symmetry.space_group_name_H-M   'P 1'
#
loop_
_entity.id
_entity.type
_entity.pdbx_description
1 polymer ?
#
loop_
_entity_poly.entity_id
_entity_poly.type
_entity_poly.pdbx_seq_one_letter_code
_entity_poly.pdbx_strand_id
1 'polypeptide(L)'
;MSQNGEEIRQRMEEMERRYQESERRQEEERRLREEAERREEEERRLREAAEQQLRDTTLPEFLNACHEHLFLGLAVQPDKTSSTKGSPANADHKLRPSRIQEWTTFADEQMAIWEDLMGADFVTERHFTSLSGLEGAGRGVRERMLSSELDLGYFLRQTVESHVSSVIKQLHANPQLRRIFHLHGDVTFENHANTLTDESEIVTNMGSLSLAQDMPRRSERLAARRSRETSSSTSRPEMIQTSAQPLPSLPRPRADQFCVYNRGLEEKVPAFIIEYTAPHKLSLAHIQAGLQDMELDPVVRYQKGESPEDKCRRVVAAVITQSVDYMVRGGNEYGYVSTGEAFIFLRMLQDDPSTVLYYLSVPKEDVGDTTGWTGNVNDDNRLHLTSLGQVLAFTLRALRTPPRPLNWRYWAMAQLETWEMVYDLVLDEISENDIPSSIYKPPRSRIEYCSRSPVKTRSKSMMAVSCQLLTGSTVSNYDDDDDDSGVSTRSQQTASKGKTQRYCTQQCLRGLCQRGPLDKNCPNAQQHGVDRHQLSRATLLKLLHRQLSDDDPRPDSELGCESLHVHGSRGALFKVTLLSHGYTFVGKGVPANFISYSRHEESMYSHLTTIQGLFVPVILGSLDLHRPISYDGIAEMVRLTLMSYAGRTLVHQHGVDWTQIVPQAEKSLRAIHELGILHSDVTILGNIIWNEENNQVMFIDFERAQYQKRRPAGTIPANKKRKRVFSIWDKSPNKQTNRFERETSRMISALRF
;
A
#
# COMPACT_ATOMS: atom_id res chain seq x y z
N MET A 1 -9.50 108.70 28.81
CA MET A 1 -8.54 107.59 28.58
C MET A 1 -9.05 106.24 29.10
N SER A 2 -10.37 105.96 29.13
CA SER A 2 -10.89 104.67 29.63
C SER A 2 -11.43 103.72 28.55
N GLN A 3 -11.66 104.16 27.31
CA GLN A 3 -12.16 103.30 26.23
C GLN A 3 -11.09 102.41 25.57
N ASN A 4 -9.82 102.85 25.53
CA ASN A 4 -8.72 102.05 24.94
C ASN A 4 -8.32 100.83 25.78
N GLY A 5 -8.57 100.84 27.11
CA GLY A 5 -8.16 99.77 28.01
C GLY A 5 -9.08 98.55 27.98
N GLU A 6 -10.39 98.75 27.76
CA GLU A 6 -11.38 97.67 27.61
C GLU A 6 -11.30 97.01 26.23
N GLU A 7 -11.07 97.78 25.17
CA GLU A 7 -10.96 97.26 23.80
C GLU A 7 -9.69 96.41 23.61
N ILE A 8 -8.58 96.77 24.26
CA ILE A 8 -7.35 95.94 24.30
C ILE A 8 -7.59 94.65 25.11
N ARG A 9 -8.34 94.72 26.21
CA ARG A 9 -8.64 93.55 27.04
C ARG A 9 -9.54 92.55 26.31
N GLN A 10 -10.58 93.03 25.62
CA GLN A 10 -11.44 92.20 24.77
C GLN A 10 -10.68 91.57 23.59
N ARG A 11 -9.77 92.31 22.94
CA ARG A 11 -8.91 91.74 21.89
C ARG A 11 -7.94 90.68 22.40
N MET A 12 -7.38 90.85 23.60
CA MET A 12 -6.54 89.81 24.21
C MET A 12 -7.35 88.56 24.58
N GLU A 13 -8.56 88.71 25.14
CA GLU A 13 -9.44 87.57 25.45
C GLU A 13 -9.97 86.85 24.19
N GLU A 14 -10.16 87.56 23.08
CA GLU A 14 -10.51 86.96 21.80
C GLU A 14 -9.33 86.22 21.16
N MET A 15 -8.12 86.79 21.23
CA MET A 15 -6.88 86.13 20.80
C MET A 15 -6.60 84.87 21.64
N GLU A 16 -6.77 84.94 22.95
CA GLU A 16 -6.61 83.81 23.88
C GLU A 16 -7.61 82.68 23.54
N ARG A 17 -8.88 83.02 23.28
CA ARG A 17 -9.89 82.03 22.84
C ARG A 17 -9.55 81.40 21.50
N ARG A 18 -9.10 82.19 20.52
CA ARG A 18 -8.68 81.67 19.21
C ARG A 18 -7.45 80.78 19.32
N TYR A 19 -6.52 81.11 20.21
CA TYR A 19 -5.35 80.29 20.50
C TYR A 19 -5.74 78.95 21.14
N GLN A 20 -6.60 78.98 22.17
CA GLN A 20 -7.12 77.77 22.82
C GLN A 20 -7.96 76.89 21.87
N GLU A 21 -8.76 77.49 20.98
CA GLU A 21 -9.52 76.74 19.96
C GLU A 21 -8.59 76.11 18.91
N SER A 22 -7.53 76.82 18.51
CA SER A 22 -6.49 76.29 17.62
C SER A 22 -5.74 75.12 18.26
N GLU A 23 -5.36 75.23 19.54
CA GLU A 23 -4.72 74.14 20.28
C GLU A 23 -5.64 72.93 20.41
N ARG A 24 -6.93 73.14 20.74
CA ARG A 24 -7.91 72.05 20.79
C ARG A 24 -8.10 71.36 19.45
N ARG A 25 -8.14 72.12 18.34
CA ARG A 25 -8.22 71.54 16.98
C ARG A 25 -6.97 70.75 16.62
N GLN A 26 -5.79 71.25 16.97
CA GLN A 26 -4.52 70.53 16.73
C GLN A 26 -4.45 69.25 17.57
N GLU A 27 -4.91 69.28 18.82
CA GLU A 27 -4.96 68.09 19.67
C GLU A 27 -5.97 67.07 19.17
N GLU A 28 -7.16 67.51 18.72
CA GLU A 28 -8.17 66.65 18.12
C GLU A 28 -7.69 66.02 16.80
N GLU A 29 -7.05 66.80 15.93
CA GLU A 29 -6.45 66.30 14.69
C GLU A 29 -5.32 65.29 14.96
N ARG A 30 -4.48 65.54 15.97
CA ARG A 30 -3.45 64.59 16.41
C ARG A 30 -4.07 63.29 16.92
N ARG A 31 -5.11 63.37 17.75
CA ARG A 31 -5.82 62.18 18.25
C ARG A 31 -6.46 61.37 17.11
N LEU A 32 -7.07 62.03 16.14
CA LEU A 32 -7.65 61.38 14.95
C LEU A 32 -6.58 60.70 14.10
N ARG A 33 -5.39 61.31 13.94
CA ARG A 33 -4.24 60.69 13.25
C ARG A 33 -3.71 59.48 13.99
N GLU A 34 -3.50 59.59 15.30
CA GLU A 34 -3.06 58.45 16.14
C GLU A 34 -4.07 57.30 16.12
N GLU A 35 -5.37 57.60 16.13
CA GLU A 35 -6.41 56.57 16.01
C GLU A 35 -6.44 55.92 14.62
N ALA A 36 -6.24 56.71 13.55
CA ALA A 36 -6.13 56.20 12.20
C ALA A 36 -4.89 55.29 12.03
N GLU A 37 -3.73 55.71 12.53
CA GLU A 37 -2.49 54.91 12.51
C GLU A 37 -2.64 53.58 13.26
N ARG A 38 -3.28 53.59 14.44
CA ARG A 38 -3.58 52.34 15.16
C ARG A 38 -4.50 51.42 14.38
N ARG A 39 -5.54 51.96 13.73
CA ARG A 39 -6.46 51.16 12.90
C ARG A 39 -5.76 50.57 11.69
N GLU A 40 -4.91 51.35 11.01
CA GLU A 40 -4.10 50.85 9.88
C GLU A 40 -3.11 49.77 10.33
N GLU A 41 -2.46 49.95 11.49
CA GLU A 41 -1.57 48.93 12.04
C GLU A 41 -2.32 47.64 12.42
N GLU A 42 -3.49 47.76 13.03
CA GLU A 42 -4.36 46.63 13.37
C GLU A 42 -4.84 45.91 12.09
N GLU A 43 -5.29 46.64 11.07
CA GLU A 43 -5.69 46.07 9.78
C GLU A 43 -4.53 45.36 9.09
N ARG A 44 -3.32 45.96 9.11
CA ARG A 44 -2.11 45.33 8.57
C ARG A 44 -1.79 44.03 9.32
N ARG A 45 -1.84 44.03 10.65
CA ARG A 45 -1.59 42.82 11.46
C ARG A 45 -2.61 41.72 11.18
N LEU A 46 -3.89 42.07 11.07
CA LEU A 46 -4.95 41.12 10.72
C LEU A 46 -4.74 40.54 9.32
N ARG A 47 -4.36 41.37 8.36
CA ARG A 47 -4.06 40.95 7.00
C ARG A 47 -2.85 40.01 6.96
N GLU A 48 -1.75 40.36 7.61
CA GLU A 48 -0.56 39.52 7.70
C GLU A 48 -0.86 38.17 8.36
N ALA A 49 -1.66 38.16 9.44
CA ALA A 49 -2.10 36.93 10.09
C ALA A 49 -2.98 36.06 9.17
N ALA A 50 -3.90 36.67 8.42
CA ALA A 50 -4.74 35.95 7.46
C ALA A 50 -3.91 35.38 6.30
N GLU A 51 -2.94 36.13 5.78
CA GLU A 51 -2.03 35.67 4.74
C GLU A 51 -1.15 34.50 5.24
N GLN A 52 -0.71 34.53 6.50
CA GLN A 52 0.01 33.42 7.13
C GLN A 52 -0.86 32.16 7.29
N GLN A 53 -2.16 32.31 7.55
CA GLN A 53 -3.12 31.21 7.68
C GLN A 53 -3.48 30.56 6.33
N LEU A 54 -3.47 31.34 5.26
CA LEU A 54 -3.90 30.91 3.92
C LEU A 54 -2.76 30.46 3.01
N ARG A 55 -1.51 30.87 3.28
CA ARG A 55 -0.35 30.43 2.50
C ARG A 55 -0.06 28.93 2.70
N ASP A 56 0.57 28.35 1.70
CA ASP A 56 1.08 26.97 1.80
C ASP A 56 2.16 26.87 2.88
N THR A 57 2.19 25.73 3.54
CA THR A 57 3.10 25.44 4.65
C THR A 57 4.41 24.82 4.15
N THR A 58 5.48 25.11 4.87
CA THR A 58 6.75 24.38 4.77
C THR A 58 6.65 23.00 5.42
N LEU A 59 7.59 22.08 5.19
CA LEU A 59 7.54 20.75 5.81
C LEU A 59 7.46 20.82 7.35
N PRO A 60 8.26 21.64 8.06
CA PRO A 60 8.17 21.74 9.52
C PRO A 60 6.84 22.36 10.01
N GLU A 61 6.37 23.43 9.37
CA GLU A 61 5.06 24.05 9.66
C GLU A 61 3.93 23.03 9.47
N PHE A 62 4.01 22.22 8.40
CA PHE A 62 3.05 21.19 8.06
C PHE A 62 3.01 20.07 9.10
N LEU A 63 4.17 19.52 9.49
CA LEU A 63 4.27 18.48 10.53
C LEU A 63 3.70 18.97 11.86
N ASN A 64 3.99 20.22 12.24
CA ASN A 64 3.43 20.82 13.45
C ASN A 64 1.91 20.89 13.40
N ALA A 65 1.37 21.46 12.32
CA ALA A 65 -0.05 21.64 12.14
C ALA A 65 -0.82 20.31 12.08
N CYS A 66 -0.26 19.28 11.44
CA CYS A 66 -0.85 17.94 11.45
C CYS A 66 -0.92 17.36 12.87
N HIS A 67 0.11 17.55 13.70
CA HIS A 67 0.08 17.10 15.09
C HIS A 67 -1.01 17.81 15.88
N GLU A 68 -1.02 19.15 15.86
CA GLU A 68 -1.93 19.99 16.66
C GLU A 68 -3.40 19.87 16.22
N HIS A 69 -3.67 19.93 14.91
CA HIS A 69 -5.03 20.00 14.41
C HIS A 69 -5.64 18.64 14.12
N LEU A 70 -4.84 17.65 13.70
CA LEU A 70 -5.33 16.34 13.28
C LEU A 70 -5.10 15.27 14.35
N PHE A 71 -3.85 15.01 14.71
CA PHE A 71 -3.50 13.87 15.58
C PHE A 71 -4.02 14.02 17.01
N LEU A 72 -3.87 15.19 17.63
CA LEU A 72 -4.41 15.45 18.97
C LEU A 72 -5.95 15.36 19.04
N GLY A 73 -6.63 15.30 17.89
CA GLY A 73 -8.06 15.03 17.79
C GLY A 73 -8.46 13.55 17.95
N LEU A 74 -7.51 12.64 18.16
CA LEU A 74 -7.78 11.21 18.36
C LEU A 74 -8.69 10.98 19.58
N ALA A 75 -9.84 10.34 19.36
CA ALA A 75 -10.77 9.94 20.40
C ALA A 75 -11.15 8.46 20.24
N VAL A 76 -10.92 7.66 21.28
CA VAL A 76 -11.31 6.25 21.32
C VAL A 76 -12.69 6.13 21.97
N GLN A 77 -13.57 5.27 21.44
CA GLN A 77 -14.90 5.03 22.02
C GLN A 77 -14.75 4.36 23.40
N PRO A 78 -15.14 5.01 24.51
CA PRO A 78 -15.02 4.43 25.86
C PRO A 78 -15.97 3.25 26.08
N ASP A 79 -17.14 3.23 25.42
CA ASP A 79 -18.09 2.14 25.55
C ASP A 79 -17.75 0.96 24.63
N LYS A 80 -17.19 -0.10 25.24
CA LYS A 80 -16.86 -1.36 24.54
C LYS A 80 -18.10 -2.05 23.93
N THR A 81 -19.31 -1.80 24.43
CA THR A 81 -20.53 -2.41 23.87
C THR A 81 -20.92 -1.80 22.52
N SER A 82 -20.46 -0.58 22.26
CA SER A 82 -20.63 0.17 21.01
C SER A 82 -19.46 -0.01 20.03
N SER A 83 -18.54 -0.94 20.31
CA SER A 83 -17.34 -1.21 19.50
C SER A 83 -17.38 -2.60 18.84
N THR A 84 -16.56 -2.81 17.80
CA THR A 84 -16.48 -4.12 17.13
C THR A 84 -15.94 -5.19 18.08
N LYS A 85 -16.57 -6.37 18.07
CA LYS A 85 -16.11 -7.51 18.88
C LYS A 85 -15.25 -8.43 18.05
N GLY A 86 -14.26 -9.07 18.68
CA GLY A 86 -13.41 -10.07 18.04
C GLY A 86 -12.00 -10.10 18.61
N SER A 87 -11.27 -11.16 18.29
CA SER A 87 -9.86 -11.31 18.68
C SER A 87 -9.02 -10.18 18.06
N PRO A 88 -8.03 -9.61 18.78
CA PRO A 88 -7.10 -8.62 18.25
C PRO A 88 -6.21 -9.17 17.13
N ALA A 89 -6.01 -10.48 17.08
CA ALA A 89 -5.23 -11.15 16.04
C ALA A 89 -5.84 -12.49 15.64
N ASN A 90 -5.65 -12.87 14.38
CA ASN A 90 -5.87 -14.23 13.88
C ASN A 90 -4.52 -14.84 13.47
N ALA A 91 -3.70 -15.12 14.48
CA ALA A 91 -2.36 -15.70 14.29
C ALA A 91 -2.40 -17.20 13.96
N ASP A 92 -3.55 -17.87 14.09
CA ASP A 92 -3.64 -19.32 13.89
C ASP A 92 -3.17 -19.74 12.48
N HIS A 93 -2.27 -20.73 12.44
CA HIS A 93 -1.59 -21.22 11.24
C HIS A 93 -0.74 -20.19 10.48
N LYS A 94 -0.37 -19.07 11.11
CA LYS A 94 0.54 -18.07 10.54
C LYS A 94 2.00 -18.40 10.85
N LEU A 95 2.91 -17.99 9.96
CA LEU A 95 4.36 -18.12 10.18
C LEU A 95 4.79 -17.26 11.37
N ARG A 96 5.38 -17.90 12.37
CA ARG A 96 5.72 -17.33 13.66
C ARG A 96 7.25 -17.19 13.80
N PRO A 97 7.77 -16.00 14.15
CA PRO A 97 9.18 -15.85 14.47
C PRO A 97 9.50 -16.57 15.79
N SER A 98 10.73 -17.04 15.96
CA SER A 98 11.18 -17.60 17.24
C SER A 98 11.38 -16.52 18.30
N ARG A 99 11.79 -15.31 17.89
CA ARG A 99 12.17 -14.20 18.77
C ARG A 99 11.59 -12.86 18.32
N ILE A 100 11.12 -12.08 19.28
CA ILE A 100 10.83 -10.64 19.13
C ILE A 100 11.85 -9.89 19.99
N GLN A 101 12.57 -8.93 19.42
CA GLN A 101 13.65 -8.20 20.10
C GLN A 101 13.60 -6.70 19.84
N GLU A 102 14.08 -5.89 20.78
CA GLU A 102 14.15 -4.44 20.63
C GLU A 102 15.09 -4.03 19.47
N TRP A 103 14.61 -3.13 18.62
CA TRP A 103 15.38 -2.52 17.55
C TRP A 103 16.21 -1.35 18.09
N THR A 104 17.31 -1.68 18.75
CA THR A 104 18.17 -0.71 19.44
C THR A 104 18.78 0.36 18.51
N THR A 105 19.05 0.04 17.23
CA THR A 105 19.58 0.98 16.23
C THR A 105 18.52 1.83 15.52
N PHE A 106 17.24 1.68 15.85
CA PHE A 106 16.14 2.36 15.16
C PHE A 106 16.31 3.88 15.14
N ALA A 107 16.73 4.45 16.28
CA ALA A 107 16.95 5.88 16.44
C ALA A 107 17.98 6.41 15.44
N ASP A 108 19.17 5.80 15.38
CA ASP A 108 20.25 6.19 14.48
C ASP A 108 19.81 6.11 13.01
N GLU A 109 19.12 5.03 12.65
CA GLU A 109 18.65 4.79 11.29
C GLU A 109 17.56 5.79 10.87
N GLN A 110 16.63 6.13 11.76
CA GLN A 110 15.62 7.15 11.49
C GLN A 110 16.24 8.55 11.39
N MET A 111 17.18 8.87 12.28
CA MET A 111 17.87 10.16 12.27
C MET A 111 18.63 10.38 10.96
N ALA A 112 19.27 9.35 10.41
CA ALA A 112 19.93 9.45 9.11
C ALA A 112 18.97 9.87 7.98
N ILE A 113 17.72 9.37 7.99
CA ILE A 113 16.70 9.80 7.03
C ILE A 113 16.34 11.27 7.21
N TRP A 114 16.21 11.72 8.46
CA TRP A 114 15.93 13.13 8.74
C TRP A 114 17.09 14.04 8.39
N GLU A 115 18.34 13.61 8.59
CA GLU A 115 19.51 14.38 8.16
C GLU A 115 19.52 14.58 6.63
N ASP A 116 19.25 13.52 5.87
CA ASP A 116 19.14 13.59 4.40
C ASP A 116 18.00 14.52 3.97
N LEU A 117 16.86 14.50 4.68
CA LEU A 117 15.68 15.29 4.36
C LEU A 117 15.84 16.77 4.73
N MET A 118 16.28 17.05 5.97
CA MET A 118 16.47 18.42 6.49
C MET A 118 17.68 19.12 5.89
N GLY A 119 18.64 18.37 5.32
CA GLY A 119 19.77 18.92 4.59
C GLY A 119 19.44 19.45 3.20
N ALA A 120 18.21 19.26 2.70
CA ALA A 120 17.78 19.75 1.39
C ALA A 120 16.98 21.06 1.51
N ASP A 121 17.20 22.00 0.57
CA ASP A 121 16.50 23.29 0.53
C ASP A 121 14.96 23.13 0.49
N PHE A 122 14.49 21.98 0.02
CA PHE A 122 13.09 21.56 -0.02
C PHE A 122 12.32 21.82 1.30
N VAL A 123 12.94 21.65 2.46
CA VAL A 123 12.23 21.81 3.75
C VAL A 123 11.84 23.25 4.05
N THR A 124 12.47 24.22 3.37
CA THR A 124 12.16 25.65 3.48
C THR A 124 11.15 26.11 2.43
N GLU A 125 10.86 25.28 1.43
CA GLU A 125 9.90 25.56 0.37
C GLU A 125 8.46 25.29 0.85
N ARG A 126 7.50 26.04 0.30
CA ARG A 126 6.08 25.96 0.66
C ARG A 126 5.33 25.15 -0.37
N HIS A 127 5.03 23.89 -0.04
CA HIS A 127 4.38 22.93 -0.96
C HIS A 127 3.10 22.30 -0.39
N PHE A 128 2.84 22.51 0.90
CA PHE A 128 1.83 21.74 1.63
C PHE A 128 0.63 22.58 2.02
N THR A 129 -0.47 21.89 2.35
CA THR A 129 -1.75 22.49 2.71
C THR A 129 -1.58 23.60 3.75
N SER A 130 -2.31 24.70 3.54
CA SER A 130 -2.31 25.84 4.46
C SER A 130 -2.82 25.46 5.86
N LEU A 131 -2.42 26.25 6.85
CA LEU A 131 -2.83 26.05 8.26
C LEU A 131 -4.35 26.03 8.41
N SER A 132 -5.05 26.97 7.76
CA SER A 132 -6.51 27.02 7.77
C SER A 132 -7.15 25.77 7.16
N GLY A 133 -6.54 25.22 6.11
CA GLY A 133 -6.99 23.97 5.49
C GLY A 133 -6.87 22.77 6.43
N LEU A 134 -5.76 22.67 7.16
CA LEU A 134 -5.51 21.59 8.14
C LEU A 134 -6.40 21.71 9.36
N GLU A 135 -6.63 22.93 9.86
CA GLU A 135 -7.58 23.17 10.94
C GLU A 135 -9.01 22.75 10.53
N GLY A 136 -9.40 23.07 9.29
CA GLY A 136 -10.67 22.64 8.71
C GLY A 136 -10.80 21.12 8.62
N ALA A 137 -9.77 20.43 8.13
CA ALA A 137 -9.74 18.97 8.09
C ALA A 137 -9.81 18.35 9.51
N GLY A 138 -9.12 18.95 10.48
CA GLY A 138 -9.10 18.51 11.87
C GLY A 138 -10.46 18.52 12.54
N ARG A 139 -11.33 19.50 12.20
CA ARG A 139 -12.72 19.52 12.70
C ARG A 139 -13.49 18.25 12.33
N GLY A 140 -13.38 17.79 11.08
CA GLY A 140 -14.05 16.56 10.64
C GLY A 140 -13.50 15.28 11.27
N VAL A 141 -12.17 15.21 11.50
CA VAL A 141 -11.55 14.06 12.16
C VAL A 141 -12.03 13.92 13.61
N ARG A 142 -12.18 15.04 14.34
CA ARG A 142 -12.60 15.08 15.76
C ARG A 142 -14.05 14.65 16.00
N GLU A 143 -14.90 14.65 14.97
CA GLU A 143 -16.30 14.25 15.09
C GLU A 143 -16.48 12.73 15.23
N ARG A 144 -15.47 11.93 14.86
CA ARG A 144 -15.58 10.47 14.80
C ARG A 144 -14.69 9.80 15.85
N MET A 145 -15.29 8.97 16.69
CA MET A 145 -14.57 8.14 17.65
C MET A 145 -14.15 6.80 17.02
N LEU A 146 -13.00 6.27 17.46
CA LEU A 146 -12.49 4.97 17.04
C LEU A 146 -13.27 3.84 17.73
N SER A 147 -14.13 3.15 16.99
CA SER A 147 -14.94 2.02 17.47
C SER A 147 -14.72 0.72 16.67
N SER A 148 -13.92 0.78 15.61
CA SER A 148 -13.64 -0.32 14.70
C SER A 148 -12.31 -0.15 13.95
N GLU A 149 -11.81 -1.21 13.34
CA GLU A 149 -10.67 -1.17 12.41
C GLU A 149 -10.93 -0.25 11.21
N LEU A 150 -12.18 -0.15 10.77
CA LEU A 150 -12.56 0.74 9.67
C LEU A 150 -12.49 2.21 10.07
N ASP A 151 -12.90 2.55 11.31
CA ASP A 151 -12.71 3.90 11.85
C ASP A 151 -11.23 4.24 11.98
N LEU A 152 -10.42 3.28 12.46
CA LEU A 152 -8.97 3.44 12.57
C LEU A 152 -8.33 3.68 11.21
N GLY A 153 -8.66 2.88 10.20
CA GLY A 153 -8.18 3.09 8.83
C GLY A 153 -8.61 4.45 8.26
N TYR A 154 -9.83 4.91 8.54
CA TYR A 154 -10.26 6.26 8.14
C TYR A 154 -9.43 7.34 8.84
N PHE A 155 -9.22 7.23 10.16
CA PHE A 155 -8.43 8.17 10.94
C PHE A 155 -6.98 8.24 10.43
N LEU A 156 -6.30 7.10 10.29
CA LEU A 156 -4.92 7.05 9.81
C LEU A 156 -4.80 7.59 8.38
N ARG A 157 -5.78 7.30 7.52
CA ARG A 157 -5.81 7.85 6.16
C ARG A 157 -5.90 9.37 6.14
N GLN A 158 -6.72 9.97 7.01
CA GLN A 158 -6.90 11.41 7.08
C GLN A 158 -5.77 12.13 7.82
N THR A 159 -5.11 11.48 8.78
CA THR A 159 -4.13 12.14 9.66
C THR A 159 -2.67 11.82 9.32
N VAL A 160 -2.41 10.70 8.63
CA VAL A 160 -1.06 10.22 8.33
C VAL A 160 -0.92 9.85 6.86
N GLU A 161 -1.60 8.81 6.36
CA GLU A 161 -1.28 8.18 5.06
C GLU A 161 -1.36 9.16 3.89
N SER A 162 -2.48 9.91 3.77
CA SER A 162 -2.68 10.85 2.66
C SER A 162 -1.65 11.98 2.69
N HIS A 163 -1.21 12.37 3.89
CA HIS A 163 -0.20 13.40 4.07
C HIS A 163 1.20 12.87 3.76
N VAL A 164 1.52 11.62 4.12
CA VAL A 164 2.77 10.95 3.70
C VAL A 164 2.84 10.86 2.17
N SER A 165 1.78 10.39 1.51
CA SER A 165 1.71 10.36 0.04
C SER A 165 1.91 11.76 -0.55
N SER A 166 1.22 12.78 -0.01
CA SER A 166 1.39 14.17 -0.47
C SER A 166 2.85 14.65 -0.35
N VAL A 167 3.50 14.38 0.79
CA VAL A 167 4.91 14.73 1.00
C VAL A 167 5.80 14.00 -0.01
N ILE A 168 5.65 12.69 -0.17
CA ILE A 168 6.49 11.89 -1.08
C ILE A 168 6.32 12.31 -2.54
N LYS A 169 5.10 12.66 -2.96
CA LYS A 169 4.83 13.19 -4.28
C LYS A 169 5.62 14.48 -4.55
N GLN A 170 5.72 15.38 -3.56
CA GLN A 170 6.52 16.60 -3.68
C GLN A 170 8.02 16.29 -3.63
N LEU A 171 8.46 15.35 -2.77
CA LEU A 171 9.86 14.90 -2.73
C LEU A 171 10.32 14.30 -4.06
N HIS A 172 9.44 13.58 -4.77
CA HIS A 172 9.74 13.01 -6.09
C HIS A 172 10.01 14.10 -7.16
N ALA A 173 9.40 15.28 -7.03
CA ALA A 173 9.67 16.41 -7.92
C ALA A 173 11.11 16.94 -7.76
N ASN A 174 11.74 16.74 -6.59
CA ASN A 174 13.13 17.12 -6.35
C ASN A 174 14.10 16.01 -6.83
N PRO A 175 14.98 16.28 -7.83
CA PRO A 175 15.85 15.25 -8.41
C PRO A 175 16.91 14.68 -7.46
N GLN A 176 17.31 15.42 -6.41
CA GLN A 176 18.26 14.93 -5.41
C GLN A 176 17.57 13.95 -4.47
N LEU A 177 16.45 14.36 -3.85
CA LEU A 177 15.71 13.54 -2.89
C LEU A 177 15.12 12.29 -3.57
N ARG A 178 14.65 12.42 -4.82
CA ARG A 178 14.23 11.28 -5.64
C ARG A 178 15.30 10.20 -5.75
N ARG A 179 16.57 10.59 -5.96
CA ARG A 179 17.70 9.65 -6.06
C ARG A 179 18.11 9.08 -4.71
N ILE A 180 18.10 9.89 -3.65
CA ILE A 180 18.47 9.45 -2.29
C ILE A 180 17.48 8.39 -1.77
N PHE A 181 16.19 8.62 -1.96
CA PHE A 181 15.13 7.75 -1.41
C PHE A 181 14.53 6.75 -2.42
N HIS A 182 15.11 6.64 -3.62
CA HIS A 182 14.65 5.74 -4.69
C HIS A 182 13.15 5.91 -5.02
N LEU A 183 12.67 7.15 -5.14
CA LEU A 183 11.26 7.43 -5.39
C LEU A 183 10.90 7.16 -6.87
N HIS A 184 9.94 6.28 -7.13
CA HIS A 184 9.46 5.98 -8.49
C HIS A 184 8.36 6.93 -8.94
N GLY A 185 7.66 7.55 -7.97
CA GLY A 185 6.57 8.50 -8.19
C GLY A 185 5.93 8.90 -6.87
N ASP A 186 4.74 8.37 -6.59
CA ASP A 186 4.01 8.57 -5.34
C ASP A 186 4.04 7.28 -4.49
N VAL A 187 3.50 7.31 -3.28
CA VAL A 187 3.26 6.14 -2.45
C VAL A 187 1.76 5.91 -2.29
N THR A 188 1.33 4.65 -2.44
CA THR A 188 -0.06 4.24 -2.22
C THR A 188 -0.17 3.29 -1.04
N PHE A 189 -1.16 3.56 -0.18
CA PHE A 189 -1.59 2.70 0.91
C PHE A 189 -2.82 1.94 0.43
N GLU A 190 -2.68 0.64 0.21
CA GLU A 190 -3.73 -0.16 -0.42
C GLU A 190 -4.20 -1.28 0.49
N ASN A 191 -5.53 -1.40 0.63
CA ASN A 191 -6.18 -2.53 1.27
C ASN A 191 -6.55 -3.56 0.21
N HIS A 192 -6.14 -4.80 0.43
CA HIS A 192 -6.36 -5.91 -0.49
C HIS A 192 -7.56 -6.81 -0.16
N ALA A 193 -8.48 -6.30 0.67
CA ALA A 193 -9.69 -7.00 1.11
C ALA A 193 -10.51 -7.67 -0.01
N ASN A 194 -10.47 -7.06 -1.20
CA ASN A 194 -11.19 -7.51 -2.38
C ASN A 194 -10.25 -7.67 -3.60
N THR A 195 -8.93 -7.77 -3.38
CA THR A 195 -7.99 -8.03 -4.46
C THR A 195 -8.18 -9.48 -4.91
N LEU A 196 -8.61 -9.66 -6.16
CA LEU A 196 -8.97 -10.94 -6.78
C LEU A 196 -10.36 -11.50 -6.37
N THR A 197 -11.42 -10.71 -6.54
CA THR A 197 -12.83 -11.16 -6.31
C THR A 197 -13.62 -11.29 -7.61
N ASP A 198 -14.55 -12.24 -7.67
CA ASP A 198 -15.45 -12.38 -8.81
C ASP A 198 -16.47 -11.22 -8.82
N GLU A 199 -16.30 -10.25 -9.72
CA GLU A 199 -17.21 -9.09 -9.85
C GLU A 199 -18.68 -9.50 -10.06
N SER A 200 -18.92 -10.70 -10.61
CA SER A 200 -20.27 -11.22 -10.80
C SER A 200 -20.98 -11.53 -9.47
N GLU A 201 -20.24 -11.86 -8.41
CA GLU A 201 -20.75 -12.03 -7.04
C GLU A 201 -21.07 -10.68 -6.37
N ILE A 202 -20.32 -9.62 -6.70
CA ILE A 202 -20.56 -8.27 -6.17
C ILE A 202 -21.87 -7.70 -6.75
N VAL A 203 -22.10 -7.88 -8.05
CA VAL A 203 -23.31 -7.40 -8.73
C VAL A 203 -24.55 -8.19 -8.30
N THR A 204 -24.43 -9.51 -8.08
CA THR A 204 -25.53 -10.32 -7.56
C THR A 204 -25.87 -9.98 -6.10
N ASN A 205 -24.88 -9.67 -5.27
CA ASN A 205 -25.10 -9.19 -3.90
C ASN A 205 -25.71 -7.77 -3.86
N MET A 206 -25.39 -6.90 -4.82
CA MET A 206 -26.04 -5.58 -4.94
C MET A 206 -27.50 -5.70 -5.42
N GLY A 207 -27.80 -6.65 -6.30
CA GLY A 207 -29.16 -6.94 -6.76
C GLY A 207 -30.08 -7.55 -5.69
N SER A 208 -29.51 -8.06 -4.58
CA SER A 208 -30.28 -8.60 -3.45
C SER A 208 -30.57 -7.56 -2.36
N LEU A 209 -30.17 -6.29 -2.53
CA LEU A 209 -30.51 -5.19 -1.63
C LEU A 209 -31.94 -4.70 -1.92
N SER A 210 -32.94 -5.52 -1.57
CA SER A 210 -34.30 -5.04 -1.39
C SER A 210 -34.43 -4.43 0.01
N LEU A 211 -34.93 -3.19 0.09
CA LEU A 211 -35.23 -2.45 1.33
C LEU A 211 -36.44 -3.08 2.05
N ALA A 212 -36.31 -4.32 2.51
CA ALA A 212 -37.23 -4.95 3.44
C ALA A 212 -36.44 -5.57 4.60
N GLN A 213 -36.67 -4.97 5.76
CA GLN A 213 -36.21 -5.18 7.12
C GLN A 213 -35.69 -6.57 7.57
N ASP A 214 -34.69 -6.45 8.46
CA ASP A 214 -34.39 -7.27 9.64
C ASP A 214 -34.05 -8.75 9.49
N MET A 215 -32.78 -9.04 9.18
CA MET A 215 -32.01 -10.09 9.87
C MET A 215 -30.51 -9.73 9.87
N PRO A 216 -29.81 -9.74 11.03
CA PRO A 216 -28.37 -9.54 11.04
C PRO A 216 -27.68 -10.69 10.32
N ARG A 217 -26.83 -10.36 9.34
CA ARG A 217 -25.93 -11.30 8.66
C ARG A 217 -25.03 -11.98 9.70
N ARG A 218 -25.45 -13.15 10.19
CA ARG A 218 -24.66 -14.02 11.06
C ARG A 218 -23.65 -14.79 10.21
N SER A 219 -22.41 -14.85 10.68
CA SER A 219 -21.38 -15.69 10.06
C SER A 219 -21.76 -17.18 10.14
N GLU A 220 -21.55 -17.92 9.04
CA GLU A 220 -21.73 -19.38 8.98
C GLU A 220 -20.91 -20.13 10.04
N ARG A 221 -19.81 -19.51 10.50
CA ARG A 221 -18.94 -20.03 11.57
C ARG A 221 -19.65 -20.14 12.93
N LEU A 222 -20.61 -19.26 13.24
CA LEU A 222 -21.43 -19.35 14.45
C LEU A 222 -22.55 -20.41 14.32
N ALA A 223 -23.03 -20.68 13.10
CA ALA A 223 -24.03 -21.72 12.85
C ALA A 223 -23.44 -23.13 13.01
N ALA A 224 -22.17 -23.32 12.63
CA ALA A 224 -21.42 -24.57 12.83
C ALA A 224 -21.13 -24.86 14.32
N ARG A 225 -21.07 -23.82 15.17
CA ARG A 225 -20.79 -23.97 16.61
C ARG A 225 -22.02 -24.45 17.39
N ARG A 226 -23.21 -23.91 17.08
CA ARG A 226 -24.48 -24.33 17.71
C ARG A 226 -24.91 -25.77 17.38
N SER A 227 -24.52 -26.27 16.21
CA SER A 227 -24.81 -27.64 15.79
C SER A 227 -23.97 -28.70 16.50
N ARG A 228 -22.85 -28.30 17.13
CA ARG A 228 -22.05 -29.18 18.02
C ARG A 228 -22.52 -29.18 19.48
N GLU A 229 -23.17 -28.12 19.93
CA GLU A 229 -23.61 -27.97 21.34
C GLU A 229 -25.00 -28.56 21.63
N THR A 230 -25.76 -28.95 20.61
CA THR A 230 -27.16 -29.42 20.77
C THR A 230 -27.36 -30.93 20.67
N SER A 231 -26.30 -31.73 20.61
CA SER A 231 -26.37 -33.20 20.54
C SER A 231 -26.04 -33.91 21.86
N SER A 232 -26.78 -33.61 22.92
CA SER A 232 -26.89 -34.51 24.07
C SER A 232 -28.35 -34.71 24.49
N SER A 233 -29.08 -35.58 23.77
CA SER A 233 -30.07 -36.53 24.33
C SER A 233 -31.02 -37.08 23.25
N THR A 234 -31.21 -38.40 23.31
CA THR A 234 -32.35 -39.24 22.84
C THR A 234 -32.55 -39.58 21.34
N SER A 235 -32.34 -40.89 21.08
CA SER A 235 -33.00 -41.83 20.12
C SER A 235 -33.15 -41.49 18.63
N ARG A 236 -32.44 -42.29 17.80
CA ARG A 236 -32.58 -42.44 16.33
C ARG A 236 -33.99 -42.89 15.91
N PRO A 237 -34.38 -42.56 14.66
CA PRO A 237 -34.54 -43.64 13.67
C PRO A 237 -33.70 -43.42 12.40
N GLU A 238 -33.34 -44.53 11.77
CA GLU A 238 -32.52 -44.63 10.57
C GLU A 238 -33.22 -44.10 9.31
N MET A 239 -32.61 -43.11 8.65
CA MET A 239 -32.72 -42.93 7.21
C MET A 239 -31.33 -42.70 6.60
N ILE A 240 -31.07 -43.48 5.56
CA ILE A 240 -29.83 -43.62 4.80
C ILE A 240 -29.35 -42.24 4.32
N GLN A 241 -28.23 -41.76 4.88
CA GLN A 241 -27.50 -40.60 4.38
C GLN A 241 -26.27 -41.09 3.61
N THR A 242 -26.30 -40.88 2.30
CA THR A 242 -25.15 -40.90 1.41
C THR A 242 -24.08 -39.94 1.95
N SER A 243 -22.91 -40.48 2.27
CA SER A 243 -21.75 -39.75 2.75
C SER A 243 -21.18 -38.82 1.65
N ALA A 244 -21.66 -37.58 1.60
CA ALA A 244 -20.93 -36.49 0.98
C ALA A 244 -20.10 -35.80 2.07
N GLN A 245 -18.81 -36.15 2.12
CA GLN A 245 -17.81 -35.37 2.86
C GLN A 245 -17.86 -33.90 2.38
N PRO A 246 -17.93 -32.90 3.26
CA PRO A 246 -17.81 -31.51 2.84
C PRO A 246 -16.37 -31.29 2.32
N LEU A 247 -16.24 -30.84 1.06
CA LEU A 247 -14.95 -30.40 0.53
C LEU A 247 -14.34 -29.32 1.44
N PRO A 248 -13.00 -29.32 1.66
CA PRO A 248 -12.34 -28.23 2.35
C PRO A 248 -12.66 -26.91 1.64
N SER A 249 -13.14 -25.90 2.38
CA SER A 249 -13.35 -24.57 1.84
C SER A 249 -12.03 -24.04 1.28
N LEU A 250 -12.00 -23.74 -0.01
CA LEU A 250 -10.83 -23.14 -0.68
C LEU A 250 -10.41 -21.86 0.07
N PRO A 251 -9.10 -21.63 0.31
CA PRO A 251 -8.62 -20.43 0.99
C PRO A 251 -9.07 -19.19 0.21
N ARG A 252 -9.90 -18.34 0.81
CA ARG A 252 -10.24 -17.03 0.24
C ARG A 252 -9.03 -16.09 0.39
N PRO A 253 -8.83 -15.12 -0.52
CA PRO A 253 -7.87 -14.03 -0.34
C PRO A 253 -8.10 -13.36 1.03
N ARG A 254 -7.00 -13.05 1.72
CA ARG A 254 -7.03 -12.65 3.12
C ARG A 254 -7.48 -11.19 3.20
N ALA A 255 -8.63 -10.95 3.82
CA ALA A 255 -9.44 -9.76 3.58
C ALA A 255 -9.02 -8.49 4.35
N ASP A 256 -7.95 -8.50 5.14
CA ASP A 256 -7.62 -7.40 6.07
C ASP A 256 -6.20 -6.80 5.86
N GLN A 257 -5.58 -7.04 4.70
CA GLN A 257 -4.17 -6.69 4.47
C GLN A 257 -3.98 -5.29 3.89
N PHE A 258 -3.11 -4.50 4.54
CA PHE A 258 -2.62 -3.24 3.99
C PHE A 258 -1.16 -3.38 3.54
N CYS A 259 -0.88 -2.99 2.29
CA CYS A 259 0.46 -2.92 1.74
C CYS A 259 0.73 -1.50 1.23
N VAL A 260 1.95 -1.02 1.46
CA VAL A 260 2.41 0.28 0.98
C VAL A 260 3.29 0.08 -0.22
N TYR A 261 3.01 0.82 -1.31
CA TYR A 261 3.72 0.66 -2.57
C TYR A 261 4.44 1.93 -3.01
N ASN A 262 5.67 1.78 -3.52
CA ASN A 262 6.35 2.77 -4.35
C ASN A 262 5.75 2.72 -5.76
N ARG A 263 4.96 3.72 -6.13
CA ARG A 263 4.19 3.73 -7.38
C ARG A 263 4.80 4.71 -8.37
N GLY A 264 5.40 4.18 -9.42
CA GLY A 264 5.77 4.91 -10.63
C GLY A 264 4.65 4.89 -11.68
N LEU A 265 4.96 5.43 -12.86
CA LEU A 265 4.03 5.45 -14.01
C LEU A 265 3.69 4.05 -14.52
N GLU A 266 4.66 3.13 -14.49
CA GLU A 266 4.54 1.78 -15.05
C GLU A 266 4.88 0.67 -14.04
N GLU A 267 5.43 1.04 -12.88
CA GLU A 267 5.92 0.11 -11.87
C GLU A 267 5.27 0.39 -10.53
N LYS A 268 5.03 -0.69 -9.78
CA LYS A 268 4.49 -0.64 -8.43
C LYS A 268 5.32 -1.63 -7.62
N VAL A 269 5.99 -1.19 -6.57
CA VAL A 269 6.88 -2.07 -5.78
C VAL A 269 6.46 -2.02 -4.31
N PRO A 270 6.17 -3.16 -3.67
CA PRO A 270 5.76 -3.18 -2.28
C PRO A 270 6.95 -2.76 -1.39
N ALA A 271 6.72 -1.83 -0.48
CA ALA A 271 7.73 -1.30 0.43
C ALA A 271 7.62 -1.99 1.80
N PHE A 272 6.44 -1.96 2.42
CA PHE A 272 6.21 -2.57 3.73
C PHE A 272 4.73 -2.90 3.97
N ILE A 273 4.49 -3.72 4.98
CA ILE A 273 3.15 -4.18 5.39
C ILE A 273 2.65 -3.38 6.59
N ILE A 274 1.33 -3.14 6.64
CA ILE A 274 0.68 -2.53 7.79
C ILE A 274 -0.42 -3.45 8.33
N GLU A 275 -0.47 -3.57 9.65
CA GLU A 275 -1.56 -4.22 10.38
C GLU A 275 -2.30 -3.20 11.24
N TYR A 276 -3.62 -3.09 11.04
CA TYR A 276 -4.49 -2.24 11.85
C TYR A 276 -5.20 -3.06 12.90
N THR A 277 -4.98 -2.70 14.15
CA THR A 277 -5.68 -3.32 15.28
C THR A 277 -6.43 -2.24 16.03
N ALA A 278 -7.75 -2.38 16.14
CA ALA A 278 -8.55 -1.36 16.82
C ALA A 278 -8.10 -1.19 18.28
N PRO A 279 -8.03 0.04 18.81
CA PRO A 279 -7.47 0.32 20.13
C PRO A 279 -8.22 -0.38 21.28
N HIS A 280 -9.52 -0.65 21.12
CA HIS A 280 -10.30 -1.40 22.11
C HIS A 280 -10.01 -2.91 22.14
N LYS A 281 -9.34 -3.46 21.11
CA LYS A 281 -8.88 -4.86 21.05
C LYS A 281 -7.43 -5.01 21.47
N LEU A 282 -6.60 -4.01 21.17
CA LEU A 282 -5.21 -3.91 21.59
C LEU A 282 -4.97 -2.47 22.05
N SER A 283 -5.12 -2.20 23.33
CA SER A 283 -4.92 -0.85 23.85
C SER A 283 -3.47 -0.58 24.21
N LEU A 284 -3.14 0.69 24.46
CA LEU A 284 -1.81 1.09 24.89
C LEU A 284 -1.35 0.33 26.15
N ALA A 285 -2.25 0.07 27.09
CA ALA A 285 -1.96 -0.72 28.29
C ALA A 285 -1.56 -2.17 27.96
N HIS A 286 -2.22 -2.81 26.97
CA HIS A 286 -1.85 -4.15 26.51
C HIS A 286 -0.45 -4.16 25.91
N ILE A 287 -0.13 -3.16 25.08
CA ILE A 287 1.18 -3.03 24.44
C ILE A 287 2.26 -2.79 25.50
N GLN A 288 2.02 -1.86 26.42
CA GLN A 288 2.97 -1.53 27.48
C GLN A 288 3.24 -2.69 28.44
N ALA A 289 2.24 -3.52 28.75
CA ALA A 289 2.41 -4.70 29.60
C ALA A 289 2.99 -5.92 28.84
N GLY A 290 2.71 -6.03 27.54
CA GLY A 290 3.02 -7.21 26.74
C GLY A 290 4.29 -7.11 25.90
N LEU A 291 4.64 -5.93 25.40
CA LEU A 291 5.73 -5.76 24.44
C LEU A 291 7.09 -5.69 25.15
N GLN A 292 7.89 -6.72 24.94
CA GLN A 292 9.25 -6.85 25.46
C GLN A 292 10.03 -7.84 24.58
N ASP A 293 11.33 -7.94 24.81
CA ASP A 293 12.13 -9.04 24.28
C ASP A 293 11.54 -10.38 24.74
N MET A 294 11.19 -11.24 23.79
CA MET A 294 10.54 -12.52 24.11
C MET A 294 10.89 -13.62 23.10
N GLU A 295 11.06 -14.83 23.63
CA GLU A 295 11.04 -16.08 22.86
C GLU A 295 9.60 -16.57 22.78
N LEU A 296 9.13 -16.92 21.58
CA LEU A 296 7.70 -17.16 21.38
C LEU A 296 7.26 -18.56 21.81
N ASP A 297 8.16 -19.54 21.87
CA ASP A 297 7.87 -20.92 22.31
C ASP A 297 7.16 -21.01 23.66
N PRO A 298 7.65 -20.35 24.73
CA PRO A 298 6.93 -20.33 25.99
C PRO A 298 5.64 -19.49 25.94
N VAL A 299 5.57 -18.48 25.07
CA VAL A 299 4.42 -17.54 24.99
C VAL A 299 3.18 -18.17 24.35
N VAL A 300 3.38 -19.00 23.32
CA VAL A 300 2.27 -19.68 22.60
C VAL A 300 1.64 -20.79 23.44
N ARG A 301 2.37 -21.34 24.41
CA ARG A 301 1.87 -22.38 25.31
C ARG A 301 0.98 -21.75 26.39
N TYR A 302 -0.30 -22.08 26.37
CA TYR A 302 -1.21 -21.70 27.45
C TYR A 302 -0.85 -22.42 28.76
N GLN A 303 -0.80 -21.65 29.84
CA GLN A 303 -0.63 -22.11 31.21
C GLN A 303 -1.86 -21.72 32.03
N LYS A 304 -2.36 -22.65 32.85
CA LYS A 304 -3.51 -22.38 33.72
C LYS A 304 -3.10 -21.41 34.83
N GLY A 305 -3.80 -20.28 34.96
CA GLY A 305 -3.54 -19.28 36.00
C GLY A 305 -2.51 -18.22 35.63
N GLU A 306 -2.30 -17.98 34.33
CA GLU A 306 -1.45 -16.92 33.81
C GLU A 306 -1.74 -15.54 34.37
N SER A 307 -0.66 -14.78 34.56
CA SER A 307 -0.76 -13.37 34.91
C SER A 307 -1.38 -12.56 33.75
N PRO A 308 -1.99 -11.39 34.04
CA PRO A 308 -2.42 -10.46 33.00
C PRO A 308 -1.30 -10.11 32.00
N GLU A 309 -0.06 -9.95 32.49
CA GLU A 309 1.12 -9.67 31.66
C GLU A 309 1.42 -10.79 30.66
N ASP A 310 1.34 -12.07 31.08
CA ASP A 310 1.52 -13.24 30.19
C ASP A 310 0.51 -13.25 29.05
N LYS A 311 -0.74 -12.90 29.37
CA LYS A 311 -1.80 -12.81 28.37
C LYS A 311 -1.56 -11.62 27.43
N CYS A 312 -1.14 -10.46 27.94
CA CYS A 312 -0.76 -9.31 27.13
C CYS A 312 0.42 -9.64 26.19
N ARG A 313 1.46 -10.34 26.69
CA ARG A 313 2.57 -10.84 25.87
C ARG A 313 2.07 -11.68 24.71
N ARG A 314 1.18 -12.64 24.99
CA ARG A 314 0.61 -13.50 23.94
C ARG A 314 -0.19 -12.72 22.92
N VAL A 315 -1.03 -11.78 23.36
CA VAL A 315 -1.82 -10.94 22.46
C VAL A 315 -0.91 -10.12 21.54
N VAL A 316 0.09 -9.43 22.09
CA VAL A 316 1.06 -8.63 21.31
C VAL A 316 1.85 -9.52 20.34
N ALA A 317 2.34 -10.67 20.81
CA ALA A 317 3.06 -11.63 19.97
C ALA A 317 2.19 -12.18 18.82
N ALA A 318 0.90 -12.42 19.07
CA ALA A 318 -0.04 -12.86 18.03
C ALA A 318 -0.24 -11.78 16.95
N VAL A 319 -0.39 -10.51 17.35
CA VAL A 319 -0.53 -9.38 16.41
C VAL A 319 0.74 -9.21 15.59
N ILE A 320 1.93 -9.23 16.21
CA ILE A 320 3.22 -9.14 15.50
C ILE A 320 3.39 -10.35 14.56
N THR A 321 3.03 -11.56 14.99
CA THR A 321 3.08 -12.77 14.16
C THR A 321 2.22 -12.64 12.92
N GLN A 322 1.04 -12.03 13.05
CA GLN A 322 0.18 -11.76 11.90
C GLN A 322 0.88 -10.85 10.87
N SER A 323 1.51 -9.76 11.30
CA SER A 323 2.30 -8.90 10.41
C SER A 323 3.51 -9.63 9.81
N VAL A 324 4.21 -10.44 10.60
CA VAL A 324 5.41 -11.19 10.18
C VAL A 324 5.08 -12.19 9.07
N ASP A 325 3.99 -12.93 9.19
CA ASP A 325 3.57 -13.87 8.14
C ASP A 325 3.36 -13.17 6.79
N TYR A 326 2.82 -11.94 6.80
CA TYR A 326 2.69 -11.13 5.60
C TYR A 326 4.03 -10.60 5.10
N MET A 327 4.90 -10.12 5.99
CA MET A 327 6.24 -9.65 5.62
C MET A 327 7.04 -10.76 4.94
N VAL A 328 7.00 -11.99 5.45
CA VAL A 328 7.69 -13.15 4.84
C VAL A 328 7.12 -13.48 3.46
N ARG A 329 5.79 -13.56 3.34
CA ARG A 329 5.12 -13.91 2.07
C ARG A 329 5.26 -12.81 1.01
N GLY A 330 5.26 -11.54 1.43
CA GLY A 330 5.51 -10.37 0.59
C GLY A 330 6.99 -10.13 0.29
N GLY A 331 7.91 -10.75 1.06
CA GLY A 331 9.34 -10.51 0.98
C GLY A 331 9.75 -9.13 1.51
N ASN A 332 8.95 -8.52 2.38
CA ASN A 332 9.20 -7.19 2.92
C ASN A 332 10.13 -7.25 4.13
N GLU A 333 11.15 -6.40 4.16
CA GLU A 333 12.01 -6.23 5.33
C GLU A 333 11.30 -5.50 6.47
N TYR A 334 10.41 -4.57 6.13
CA TYR A 334 9.76 -3.67 7.06
C TYR A 334 8.26 -3.90 7.14
N GLY A 335 7.69 -3.56 8.28
CA GLY A 335 6.25 -3.47 8.50
C GLY A 335 5.95 -2.69 9.78
N TYR A 336 4.69 -2.38 10.05
CA TYR A 336 4.30 -1.91 11.38
C TYR A 336 2.88 -2.29 11.75
N VAL A 337 2.62 -2.35 13.05
CA VAL A 337 1.28 -2.45 13.64
C VAL A 337 0.86 -1.07 14.13
N SER A 338 -0.38 -0.66 13.88
CA SER A 338 -0.91 0.59 14.43
C SER A 338 -2.26 0.39 15.11
N THR A 339 -2.42 1.06 16.25
CA THR A 339 -3.69 1.22 16.98
C THR A 339 -4.22 2.65 16.90
N GLY A 340 -3.54 3.53 16.16
CA GLY A 340 -3.74 4.98 16.17
C GLY A 340 -3.00 5.67 17.32
N GLU A 341 -3.09 5.11 18.54
CA GLU A 341 -2.38 5.61 19.72
C GLU A 341 -0.90 5.22 19.73
N ALA A 342 -0.59 4.01 19.26
CA ALA A 342 0.76 3.45 19.22
C ALA A 342 1.10 2.89 17.83
N PHE A 343 2.40 2.93 17.52
CA PHE A 343 3.00 2.35 16.34
C PHE A 343 4.12 1.40 16.75
N ILE A 344 4.00 0.11 16.39
CA ILE A 344 5.04 -0.89 16.59
C ILE A 344 5.72 -1.11 15.26
N PHE A 345 6.85 -0.46 15.04
CA PHE A 345 7.65 -0.61 13.83
C PHE A 345 8.44 -1.90 13.87
N LEU A 346 8.41 -2.67 12.79
CA LEU A 346 9.00 -3.99 12.67
C LEU A 346 10.08 -4.03 11.59
N ARG A 347 11.14 -4.79 11.84
CA ARG A 347 12.15 -5.17 10.85
C ARG A 347 12.50 -6.64 10.98
N MET A 348 12.46 -7.34 9.86
CA MET A 348 12.93 -8.72 9.78
C MET A 348 14.32 -8.76 9.16
N LEU A 349 15.27 -9.45 9.77
CA LEU A 349 16.62 -9.56 9.26
C LEU A 349 16.67 -10.46 8.01
N GLN A 350 17.60 -10.18 7.10
CA GLN A 350 17.76 -10.97 5.88
C GLN A 350 18.29 -12.38 6.19
N ASP A 351 19.30 -12.46 7.08
CA ASP A 351 20.02 -13.70 7.38
C ASP A 351 19.38 -14.49 8.54
N ASP A 352 18.46 -13.87 9.29
CA ASP A 352 17.73 -14.49 10.40
C ASP A 352 16.24 -14.12 10.35
N PRO A 353 15.42 -14.85 9.58
CA PRO A 353 13.98 -14.61 9.51
C PRO A 353 13.26 -14.98 10.81
N SER A 354 13.91 -15.76 11.69
CA SER A 354 13.35 -16.20 12.98
C SER A 354 13.40 -15.12 14.06
N THR A 355 14.03 -13.98 13.79
CA THR A 355 14.07 -12.82 14.68
C THR A 355 13.42 -11.62 14.02
N VAL A 356 12.43 -11.04 14.68
CA VAL A 356 11.85 -9.74 14.31
C VAL A 356 12.25 -8.68 15.32
N LEU A 357 12.77 -7.57 14.81
CA LEU A 357 13.10 -6.40 15.61
C LEU A 357 11.88 -5.48 15.72
N TYR A 358 11.64 -4.90 16.89
CA TYR A 358 10.53 -3.98 17.13
C TYR A 358 10.99 -2.63 17.71
N TYR A 359 10.29 -1.55 17.36
CA TYR A 359 10.40 -0.25 18.03
C TYR A 359 9.00 0.31 18.32
N LEU A 360 8.76 0.74 19.55
CA LEU A 360 7.48 1.32 19.97
C LEU A 360 7.53 2.84 19.95
N SER A 361 6.69 3.46 19.13
CA SER A 361 6.39 4.90 19.19
C SER A 361 4.99 5.12 19.74
N VAL A 362 4.87 6.11 20.64
CA VAL A 362 3.60 6.56 21.21
C VAL A 362 3.56 8.08 21.06
N PRO A 363 3.13 8.60 19.89
CA PRO A 363 3.35 10.01 19.54
C PRO A 363 2.77 11.01 20.55
N LYS A 364 1.67 10.66 21.23
CA LYS A 364 1.09 11.49 22.29
C LYS A 364 2.02 11.61 23.51
N GLU A 365 2.71 10.54 23.89
CA GLU A 365 3.69 10.55 24.98
C GLU A 365 5.05 11.13 24.52
N ASP A 366 5.48 10.79 23.30
CA ASP A 366 6.79 11.18 22.76
C ASP A 366 6.86 12.69 22.48
N VAL A 367 5.76 13.28 22.01
CA VAL A 367 5.66 14.71 21.64
C VAL A 367 4.95 15.52 22.73
N GLY A 368 3.86 15.00 23.30
CA GLY A 368 2.96 15.77 24.17
C GLY A 368 2.03 16.71 23.39
N ASP A 369 1.53 17.74 24.08
CA ASP A 369 0.53 18.69 23.53
C ASP A 369 1.12 19.65 22.49
N THR A 370 2.44 19.88 22.53
CA THR A 370 3.12 20.78 21.57
C THR A 370 4.43 20.16 21.08
N THR A 371 4.73 20.40 19.80
CA THR A 371 5.96 19.88 19.18
C THR A 371 7.21 20.65 19.58
N GLY A 372 7.05 21.84 20.17
CA GLY A 372 8.14 22.79 20.43
C GLY A 372 8.56 23.61 19.21
N TRP A 373 7.84 23.52 18.09
CA TRP A 373 8.13 24.31 16.89
C TRP A 373 7.92 25.82 17.11
N THR A 374 8.98 26.60 16.92
CA THR A 374 9.00 28.06 17.10
C THR A 374 8.88 28.85 15.78
N GLY A 375 8.91 28.16 14.64
CA GLY A 375 9.03 28.78 13.31
C GLY A 375 10.46 28.84 12.78
N ASN A 376 11.46 28.53 13.60
CA ASN A 376 12.87 28.46 13.17
C ASN A 376 13.30 27.01 13.00
N VAL A 377 13.77 26.66 11.80
CA VAL A 377 14.27 25.33 11.46
C VAL A 377 15.47 24.93 12.32
N ASN A 378 16.19 25.88 12.93
CA ASN A 378 17.38 25.63 13.74
C ASN A 378 17.11 25.42 15.23
N ASP A 379 15.87 25.56 15.68
CA ASP A 379 15.50 25.40 17.09
C ASP A 379 15.15 23.95 17.40
N ASP A 380 15.43 23.53 18.64
CA ASP A 380 15.10 22.20 19.13
C ASP A 380 13.58 21.98 19.07
N ASN A 381 13.18 20.89 18.44
CA ASN A 381 11.78 20.49 18.29
C ASN A 381 11.63 18.97 18.22
N ARG A 382 10.39 18.51 18.34
CA ARG A 382 9.98 17.11 18.36
C ARG A 382 9.16 16.71 17.12
N LEU A 383 9.31 17.43 16.01
CA LEU A 383 8.54 17.17 14.79
C LEU A 383 8.75 15.75 14.24
N HIS A 384 9.98 15.24 14.37
CA HIS A 384 10.34 13.88 13.97
C HIS A 384 9.61 12.79 14.76
N LEU A 385 9.17 13.07 16.00
CA LEU A 385 8.45 12.13 16.88
C LEU A 385 6.94 12.14 16.67
N THR A 386 6.41 13.05 15.85
CA THR A 386 4.99 13.06 15.47
C THR A 386 4.63 11.79 14.72
N SER A 387 3.36 11.37 14.75
CA SER A 387 2.89 10.20 14.00
C SER A 387 3.22 10.30 12.51
N LEU A 388 2.97 11.47 11.91
CA LEU A 388 3.32 11.76 10.53
C LEU A 388 4.83 11.73 10.30
N GLY A 389 5.62 12.30 11.19
CA GLY A 389 7.08 12.31 11.10
C GLY A 389 7.68 10.90 11.13
N GLN A 390 7.29 10.07 12.10
CA GLN A 390 7.76 8.69 12.23
C GLN A 390 7.41 7.86 10.98
N VAL A 391 6.16 7.92 10.52
CA VAL A 391 5.71 7.15 9.36
C VAL A 391 6.35 7.65 8.07
N LEU A 392 6.56 8.96 7.92
CA LEU A 392 7.27 9.55 6.77
C LEU A 392 8.71 9.02 6.68
N ALA A 393 9.49 9.15 7.75
CA ALA A 393 10.87 8.69 7.77
C ALA A 393 10.97 7.16 7.62
N PHE A 394 10.02 6.42 8.23
CA PHE A 394 9.94 4.97 8.07
C PHE A 394 9.65 4.57 6.62
N THR A 395 8.74 5.29 5.97
CA THR A 395 8.39 5.07 4.56
C THR A 395 9.60 5.34 3.67
N LEU A 396 10.27 6.48 3.82
CA LEU A 396 11.47 6.82 3.05
C LEU A 396 12.59 5.79 3.23
N ARG A 397 12.77 5.24 4.44
CA ARG A 397 13.70 4.13 4.69
C ARG A 397 13.27 2.86 3.95
N ALA A 398 12.00 2.47 4.06
CA ALA A 398 11.51 1.24 3.45
C ALA A 398 11.60 1.29 1.91
N LEU A 399 11.33 2.44 1.28
CA LEU A 399 11.42 2.61 -0.18
C LEU A 399 12.82 2.37 -0.74
N ARG A 400 13.88 2.50 0.07
CA ARG A 400 15.26 2.22 -0.34
C ARG A 400 15.55 0.72 -0.46
N THR A 401 14.67 -0.14 0.09
CA THR A 401 14.88 -1.58 0.19
C THR A 401 13.90 -2.33 -0.72
N PRO A 402 14.39 -3.01 -1.77
CA PRO A 402 13.51 -3.79 -2.63
C PRO A 402 12.99 -5.05 -1.91
N PRO A 403 11.84 -5.59 -2.33
CA PRO A 403 11.35 -6.87 -1.83
C PRO A 403 12.34 -8.00 -2.07
N ARG A 404 12.44 -8.91 -1.10
CA ARG A 404 13.26 -10.10 -1.19
C ARG A 404 12.73 -11.06 -2.24
N PRO A 405 13.63 -11.76 -2.97
CA PRO A 405 13.26 -12.65 -4.06
C PRO A 405 12.48 -13.86 -3.54
N LEU A 406 11.79 -14.54 -4.45
CA LEU A 406 10.90 -15.66 -4.13
C LEU A 406 11.60 -16.82 -3.39
N ASN A 407 12.87 -17.10 -3.71
CA ASN A 407 13.64 -18.15 -3.03
C ASN A 407 13.94 -17.81 -1.57
N TRP A 408 14.29 -16.55 -1.28
CA TRP A 408 14.42 -16.11 0.10
C TRP A 408 13.12 -16.33 0.88
N ARG A 409 11.95 -16.08 0.26
CA ARG A 409 10.65 -16.29 0.92
C ARG A 409 10.42 -17.76 1.22
N TYR A 410 10.67 -18.65 0.26
CA TYR A 410 10.55 -20.10 0.49
C TYR A 410 11.51 -20.62 1.54
N TRP A 411 12.74 -20.11 1.55
CA TRP A 411 13.72 -20.41 2.58
C TRP A 411 13.23 -19.97 3.95
N ALA A 412 12.82 -18.71 4.10
CA ALA A 412 12.30 -18.17 5.35
C ALA A 412 11.06 -18.94 5.83
N MET A 413 10.11 -19.24 4.94
CA MET A 413 8.93 -20.06 5.25
C MET A 413 9.29 -21.46 5.75
N ALA A 414 10.40 -22.04 5.28
CA ALA A 414 10.87 -23.35 5.71
C ALA A 414 11.60 -23.31 7.07
N GLN A 415 12.12 -22.14 7.49
CA GLN A 415 12.75 -21.95 8.80
C GLN A 415 11.73 -21.65 9.92
N LEU A 416 10.57 -21.07 9.57
CA LEU A 416 9.60 -20.58 10.53
C LEU A 416 8.56 -21.64 10.88
N GLU A 417 8.24 -21.73 12.17
CA GLU A 417 7.14 -22.56 12.65
C GLU A 417 5.79 -21.88 12.43
N THR A 418 4.71 -22.65 12.47
CA THR A 418 3.36 -22.11 12.50
C THR A 418 2.92 -21.80 13.93
N TRP A 419 2.18 -20.71 14.09
CA TRP A 419 1.50 -20.42 15.35
C TRP A 419 0.34 -21.41 15.52
N GLU A 420 0.50 -22.34 16.45
CA GLU A 420 -0.52 -23.31 16.83
C GLU A 420 -0.78 -23.20 18.34
N MET A 421 -1.99 -22.77 18.70
CA MET A 421 -2.39 -22.72 20.10
C MET A 421 -2.70 -24.15 20.57
N VAL A 422 -2.00 -24.62 21.60
CA VAL A 422 -2.18 -25.98 22.14
C VAL A 422 -3.54 -26.17 22.85
N TYR A 423 -4.31 -25.09 23.06
CA TYR A 423 -5.66 -25.13 23.64
C TYR A 423 -6.61 -24.14 22.96
N ASP A 424 -7.81 -24.62 22.58
CA ASP A 424 -8.92 -23.87 21.92
C ASP A 424 -9.56 -22.76 22.79
N LEU A 425 -9.04 -22.51 23.99
CA LEU A 425 -9.53 -21.46 24.88
C LEU A 425 -8.82 -20.14 24.53
N VAL A 426 -9.44 -19.49 23.53
CA VAL A 426 -9.65 -18.04 23.33
C VAL A 426 -8.70 -17.13 24.09
N LEU A 427 -8.08 -16.20 23.34
CA LEU A 427 -7.56 -14.93 23.87
C LEU A 427 -8.71 -14.20 24.57
N ASP A 428 -9.06 -14.62 25.80
CA ASP A 428 -10.12 -14.02 26.59
C ASP A 428 -9.82 -12.52 26.72
N GLU A 429 -10.83 -11.67 26.51
CA GLU A 429 -10.70 -10.22 26.67
C GLU A 429 -10.20 -9.93 28.09
N ILE A 430 -8.93 -9.51 28.20
CA ILE A 430 -8.40 -8.96 29.44
C ILE A 430 -9.07 -7.59 29.60
N SER A 431 -9.70 -7.35 30.75
CA SER A 431 -10.14 -6.00 31.05
C SER A 431 -8.92 -5.12 31.28
N GLU A 432 -8.90 -3.89 30.77
CA GLU A 432 -7.80 -2.96 31.04
C GLU A 432 -7.61 -2.72 32.55
N ASN A 433 -8.69 -2.83 33.32
CA ASN A 433 -8.66 -2.70 34.78
C ASN A 433 -7.88 -3.83 35.46
N ASP A 434 -7.71 -4.97 34.80
CA ASP A 434 -6.96 -6.12 35.29
C ASP A 434 -5.47 -6.04 34.92
N ILE A 435 -5.09 -5.10 34.04
CA ILE A 435 -3.70 -4.85 33.64
C ILE A 435 -3.06 -3.98 34.73
N PRO A 436 -1.97 -4.43 35.37
CA PRO A 436 -1.28 -3.64 36.39
C PRO A 436 -0.93 -2.24 35.86
N SER A 437 -1.40 -1.19 36.55
CA SER A 437 -1.26 0.21 36.12
C SER A 437 0.15 0.79 36.26
N SER A 438 1.15 -0.04 36.60
CA SER A 438 2.52 0.43 36.83
C SER A 438 3.56 -0.58 36.34
N ILE A 439 4.62 -0.03 35.72
CA ILE A 439 5.94 -0.62 35.34
C ILE A 439 6.23 -0.61 33.82
N TYR A 440 5.54 0.18 32.99
CA TYR A 440 6.16 0.50 31.69
C TYR A 440 7.37 1.41 31.90
N LYS A 441 8.57 0.87 31.68
CA LYS A 441 9.81 1.65 31.60
C LYS A 441 10.17 1.77 30.11
N PRO A 442 10.15 2.98 29.53
CA PRO A 442 10.53 3.12 28.13
C PRO A 442 11.94 2.58 27.93
N PRO A 443 12.17 1.76 26.89
CA PRO A 443 13.49 1.26 26.58
C PRO A 443 14.49 2.40 26.39
N ARG A 444 15.78 2.13 26.62
CA ARG A 444 16.84 3.14 26.49
C ARG A 444 16.86 3.75 25.08
N SER A 445 16.60 2.95 24.04
CA SER A 445 16.56 3.44 22.65
C SER A 445 15.48 4.50 22.44
N ARG A 446 14.29 4.34 23.06
CA ARG A 446 13.20 5.31 23.00
C ARG A 446 13.59 6.61 23.71
N ILE A 447 14.16 6.52 24.92
CA ILE A 447 14.63 7.69 25.67
C ILE A 447 15.69 8.45 24.86
N GLU A 448 16.65 7.72 24.30
CA GLU A 448 17.72 8.29 23.48
C GLU A 448 17.16 8.98 22.24
N TYR A 449 16.23 8.35 21.52
CA TYR A 449 15.63 8.95 20.34
C TYR A 449 14.83 10.21 20.68
N CYS A 450 14.02 10.17 21.75
CA CYS A 450 13.26 11.33 22.21
C CYS A 450 14.15 12.52 22.61
N SER A 451 15.40 12.26 23.00
CA SER A 451 16.37 13.30 23.36
C SER A 451 17.13 13.89 22.18
N ARG A 452 17.00 13.33 20.98
CA ARG A 452 17.68 13.80 19.77
C ARG A 452 16.81 14.83 19.03
N SER A 453 17.46 15.76 18.32
CA SER A 453 16.79 16.64 17.36
C SER A 453 17.47 16.52 15.99
N PRO A 454 16.70 16.39 14.89
CA PRO A 454 17.28 16.31 13.53
C PRO A 454 17.86 17.62 13.04
N VAL A 455 17.52 18.67 13.75
CA VAL A 455 18.01 20.01 13.53
C VAL A 455 19.35 20.14 14.27
N LYS A 456 20.45 20.23 13.51
CA LYS A 456 21.79 20.43 14.09
C LYS A 456 21.89 21.85 14.64
N THR A 457 21.62 22.02 15.94
CA THR A 457 22.18 23.15 16.66
C THR A 457 23.71 23.04 16.59
N ARG A 458 24.35 24.01 15.95
CA ARG A 458 25.80 24.15 15.98
C ARG A 458 26.22 24.73 17.34
N SER A 459 25.95 24.00 18.42
CA SER A 459 26.45 24.29 19.76
C SER A 459 26.31 23.08 20.67
N LYS A 460 27.30 22.19 20.63
CA LYS A 460 27.63 21.43 21.84
C LYS A 460 28.26 22.41 22.83
N SER A 461 27.49 22.87 23.83
CA SER A 461 28.07 23.39 25.07
C SER A 461 27.05 23.35 26.21
N MET A 462 27.38 22.55 27.23
CA MET A 462 26.94 22.57 28.63
C MET A 462 25.42 22.57 28.91
N MET A 463 24.88 21.40 29.26
CA MET A 463 24.05 21.21 30.47
C MET A 463 23.95 19.70 30.77
N ALA A 464 24.96 19.18 31.48
CA ALA A 464 24.86 17.92 32.22
C ALA A 464 25.27 18.20 33.67
N VAL A 465 24.32 18.74 34.43
CA VAL A 465 24.33 18.77 35.90
C VAL A 465 22.88 18.43 36.27
N SER A 466 22.56 17.22 36.68
CA SER A 466 22.85 16.75 38.03
C SER A 466 22.61 15.24 38.13
N CYS A 467 23.62 14.50 38.55
CA CYS A 467 23.52 13.30 39.40
C CYS A 467 24.97 12.89 39.73
N GLN A 468 25.48 13.38 40.86
CA GLN A 468 26.76 12.96 41.42
C GLN A 468 26.62 11.68 42.25
N LEU A 469 27.79 11.03 42.40
CA LEU A 469 28.25 10.06 43.41
C LEU A 469 28.31 8.61 42.89
N LEU A 470 29.42 7.87 42.90
CA LEU A 470 30.78 8.01 43.46
C LEU A 470 31.70 6.99 42.75
N THR A 471 33.01 7.28 42.78
CA THR A 471 34.24 6.49 42.46
C THR A 471 34.98 7.09 41.25
N GLY A 472 36.11 7.77 41.37
CA GLY A 472 37.26 7.53 42.25
C GLY A 472 38.42 7.04 41.38
N SER A 473 39.20 7.99 40.84
CA SER A 473 40.60 7.90 40.34
C SER A 473 40.95 6.73 39.39
N THR A 474 41.55 6.93 38.22
CA THR A 474 42.92 7.46 38.04
C THR A 474 43.15 7.71 36.55
N VAL A 475 43.84 8.81 36.24
CA VAL A 475 44.28 9.23 34.91
C VAL A 475 45.44 8.36 34.45
N SER A 476 45.43 7.89 33.20
CA SER A 476 46.64 7.57 32.45
C SER A 476 46.47 7.97 30.99
N ASN A 477 47.02 9.12 30.64
CA ASN A 477 47.29 9.54 29.27
C ASN A 477 48.37 8.64 28.67
N TYR A 478 48.11 8.11 27.48
CA TYR A 478 49.14 7.85 26.48
C TYR A 478 48.57 8.30 25.14
N ASP A 479 49.13 9.41 24.64
CA ASP A 479 49.13 9.77 23.24
C ASP A 479 50.12 8.81 22.54
N ASP A 480 49.72 8.27 21.39
CA ASP A 480 50.67 7.85 20.35
C ASP A 480 50.01 8.10 18.99
N ASP A 481 50.57 9.07 18.29
CA ASP A 481 50.42 9.28 16.86
C ASP A 481 51.14 8.13 16.14
N ASP A 482 50.49 7.52 15.14
CA ASP A 482 51.25 6.97 14.03
C ASP A 482 50.44 7.03 12.73
N ASP A 483 51.05 7.72 11.78
CA ASP A 483 50.68 7.94 10.40
C ASP A 483 51.23 6.75 9.59
N ASP A 484 50.37 5.96 8.94
CA ASP A 484 50.85 5.10 7.84
C ASP A 484 49.86 5.03 6.67
N SER A 485 50.48 5.21 5.51
CA SER A 485 49.89 5.43 4.21
C SER A 485 49.92 4.11 3.43
N GLY A 486 48.83 3.34 3.51
CA GLY A 486 48.69 2.03 2.88
C GLY A 486 47.92 2.04 1.56
N VAL A 487 48.66 2.19 0.46
CA VAL A 487 48.43 1.72 -0.92
C VAL A 487 47.08 1.03 -1.23
N SER A 488 46.26 1.71 -2.05
CA SER A 488 45.05 1.17 -2.67
C SER A 488 45.38 0.08 -3.69
N THR A 489 45.17 -1.18 -3.31
CA THR A 489 45.29 -2.32 -4.21
C THR A 489 43.96 -2.53 -4.94
N ARG A 490 43.94 -2.18 -6.22
CA ARG A 490 42.87 -2.45 -7.19
C ARG A 490 42.52 -3.95 -7.22
N SER A 491 41.47 -4.35 -6.52
CA SER A 491 40.75 -5.59 -6.82
C SER A 491 39.58 -5.26 -7.74
N GLN A 492 39.76 -5.52 -9.04
CA GLN A 492 38.68 -5.58 -10.02
C GLN A 492 37.72 -6.72 -9.66
N GLN A 493 36.73 -6.44 -8.81
CA GLN A 493 35.53 -7.26 -8.75
C GLN A 493 34.54 -6.69 -9.76
N THR A 494 34.29 -7.49 -10.79
CA THR A 494 33.30 -7.27 -11.83
C THR A 494 31.91 -7.14 -11.19
N ALA A 495 31.49 -5.90 -10.95
CA ALA A 495 30.14 -5.56 -10.56
C ALA A 495 29.19 -5.73 -11.75
N SER A 496 28.67 -6.94 -11.98
CA SER A 496 27.47 -7.13 -12.80
C SER A 496 26.23 -6.92 -11.94
N LYS A 497 25.94 -5.67 -11.57
CA LYS A 497 24.64 -5.29 -11.01
C LYS A 497 23.56 -5.48 -12.08
N GLY A 498 22.47 -6.12 -11.67
CA GLY A 498 21.37 -6.67 -12.47
C GLY A 498 20.90 -5.81 -13.64
N LYS A 499 21.04 -6.34 -14.85
CA LYS A 499 20.20 -5.98 -15.98
C LYS A 499 19.06 -6.98 -16.00
N THR A 500 17.85 -6.54 -15.66
CA THR A 500 16.64 -7.36 -15.80
C THR A 500 16.54 -7.87 -17.24
N GLN A 501 16.53 -9.20 -17.42
CA GLN A 501 16.54 -9.79 -18.75
C GLN A 501 15.30 -9.35 -19.55
N ARG A 502 15.47 -8.96 -20.82
CA ARG A 502 14.36 -8.48 -21.67
C ARG A 502 13.47 -9.66 -22.08
N TYR A 503 12.19 -9.39 -22.34
CA TYR A 503 11.25 -10.41 -22.83
C TYR A 503 11.64 -10.92 -24.22
N CYS A 504 11.39 -12.20 -24.47
CA CYS A 504 11.50 -12.78 -25.81
C CYS A 504 10.40 -12.22 -26.72
N THR A 505 10.72 -12.05 -28.00
CA THR A 505 9.80 -11.53 -29.02
C THR A 505 8.63 -12.49 -29.28
N GLN A 506 7.52 -11.94 -29.76
CA GLN A 506 6.33 -12.69 -30.19
C GLN A 506 6.72 -13.73 -31.25
N GLN A 507 7.51 -13.31 -32.24
CA GLN A 507 7.97 -14.19 -33.32
C GLN A 507 8.87 -15.32 -32.80
N CYS A 508 9.76 -15.05 -31.85
CA CYS A 508 10.62 -16.06 -31.23
C CYS A 508 9.82 -17.13 -30.50
N LEU A 509 8.85 -16.73 -29.67
CA LEU A 509 8.02 -17.67 -28.91
C LEU A 509 7.05 -18.45 -29.80
N ARG A 510 6.55 -17.83 -30.87
CA ARG A 510 5.78 -18.54 -31.91
C ARG A 510 6.63 -19.57 -32.64
N GLY A 511 7.87 -19.23 -32.98
CA GLY A 511 8.88 -20.13 -33.55
C GLY A 511 9.10 -21.36 -32.65
N LEU A 512 9.26 -21.16 -31.35
CA LEU A 512 9.35 -22.24 -30.37
C LEU A 512 8.12 -23.17 -30.38
N CYS A 513 6.91 -22.61 -30.39
CA CYS A 513 5.66 -23.37 -30.41
C CYS A 513 5.48 -24.19 -31.69
N GLN A 514 5.91 -23.66 -32.84
CA GLN A 514 5.74 -24.28 -34.16
C GLN A 514 6.97 -25.10 -34.62
N ARG A 515 8.03 -25.17 -33.80
CA ARG A 515 9.35 -25.71 -34.18
C ARG A 515 9.95 -25.01 -35.43
N GLY A 516 9.68 -23.72 -35.54
CA GLY A 516 10.18 -22.82 -36.58
C GLY A 516 11.61 -22.31 -36.34
N PRO A 517 12.09 -21.42 -37.21
CA PRO A 517 13.41 -20.78 -37.05
C PRO A 517 13.41 -19.82 -35.86
N LEU A 518 14.61 -19.56 -35.34
CA LEU A 518 14.83 -18.55 -34.31
C LEU A 518 14.62 -17.14 -34.88
N ASP A 519 13.98 -16.25 -34.11
CA ASP A 519 13.96 -14.83 -34.44
C ASP A 519 15.28 -14.16 -34.02
N LYS A 520 16.00 -13.60 -35.00
CA LYS A 520 17.28 -12.93 -34.82
C LYS A 520 17.16 -11.60 -34.08
N ASN A 521 15.96 -11.01 -34.04
CA ASN A 521 15.69 -9.77 -33.30
C ASN A 521 15.39 -10.02 -31.81
N CYS A 522 15.25 -11.28 -31.40
CA CYS A 522 15.03 -11.60 -30.00
C CYS A 522 16.27 -11.21 -29.16
N PRO A 523 16.11 -10.45 -28.06
CA PRO A 523 17.24 -10.03 -27.22
C PRO A 523 17.98 -11.22 -26.59
N ASN A 524 17.30 -12.36 -26.45
CA ASN A 524 17.83 -13.58 -25.83
C ASN A 524 18.18 -14.66 -26.86
N ALA A 525 18.14 -14.33 -28.16
CA ALA A 525 18.33 -15.27 -29.28
C ALA A 525 19.54 -16.21 -29.08
N GLN A 526 20.68 -15.66 -28.67
CA GLN A 526 21.93 -16.40 -28.50
C GLN A 526 21.85 -17.50 -27.43
N GLN A 527 20.97 -17.35 -26.43
CA GLN A 527 20.79 -18.34 -25.35
C GLN A 527 19.83 -19.47 -25.75
N HIS A 528 19.06 -19.28 -26.84
CA HIS A 528 18.05 -20.22 -27.29
C HIS A 528 18.57 -21.27 -28.28
N GLY A 529 19.64 -20.94 -29.03
CA GLY A 529 20.17 -21.74 -30.15
C GLY A 529 20.91 -20.91 -31.20
N VAL A 530 21.28 -21.55 -32.32
CA VAL A 530 21.96 -20.89 -33.46
C VAL A 530 20.92 -20.50 -34.52
N ASP A 531 20.38 -21.46 -35.25
CA ASP A 531 19.36 -21.21 -36.30
C ASP A 531 17.94 -21.64 -35.87
N ARG A 532 17.86 -22.55 -34.89
CA ARG A 532 16.61 -23.11 -34.37
C ARG A 532 16.67 -23.19 -32.86
N HIS A 533 15.49 -23.23 -32.24
CA HIS A 533 15.35 -23.46 -30.81
C HIS A 533 15.91 -24.82 -30.41
N GLN A 534 16.79 -24.83 -29.40
CA GLN A 534 17.30 -26.07 -28.80
C GLN A 534 16.20 -26.87 -28.08
N LEU A 535 15.21 -26.16 -27.55
CA LEU A 535 14.11 -26.73 -26.80
C LEU A 535 12.84 -26.83 -27.63
N SER A 536 12.01 -27.84 -27.32
CA SER A 536 10.61 -27.84 -27.72
C SER A 536 9.75 -27.14 -26.67
N ARG A 537 8.57 -26.66 -27.04
CA ARG A 537 7.55 -26.16 -26.10
C ARG A 537 7.35 -27.09 -24.89
N ALA A 538 7.21 -28.41 -25.14
CA ALA A 538 7.01 -29.39 -24.07
C ALA A 538 8.24 -29.55 -23.16
N THR A 539 9.45 -29.49 -23.73
CA THR A 539 10.69 -29.56 -22.96
C THR A 539 10.87 -28.31 -22.10
N LEU A 540 10.55 -27.13 -22.65
CA LEU A 540 10.59 -25.86 -21.91
C LEU A 540 9.67 -25.92 -20.70
N LEU A 541 8.42 -26.35 -20.86
CA LEU A 541 7.47 -26.46 -19.74
C LEU A 541 7.95 -27.45 -18.67
N LYS A 542 8.52 -28.58 -19.05
CA LYS A 542 9.07 -29.56 -18.10
C LYS A 542 10.26 -29.00 -17.32
N LEU A 543 11.18 -28.31 -18.00
CA LEU A 543 12.34 -27.70 -17.34
C LEU A 543 11.92 -26.56 -16.41
N LEU A 544 10.95 -25.74 -16.83
CA LEU A 544 10.43 -24.66 -16.01
C LEU A 544 9.67 -25.20 -14.79
N HIS A 545 8.84 -26.25 -14.96
CA HIS A 545 8.18 -26.90 -13.83
C HIS A 545 9.20 -27.43 -12.82
N ARG A 546 10.29 -28.06 -13.28
CA ARG A 546 11.39 -28.48 -12.41
C ARG A 546 12.08 -27.31 -11.72
N GLN A 547 12.33 -26.21 -12.43
CA GLN A 547 12.94 -25.00 -11.86
C GLN A 547 12.07 -24.40 -10.75
N LEU A 548 10.75 -24.30 -10.96
CA LEU A 548 9.82 -23.73 -9.98
C LEU A 548 9.43 -24.70 -8.86
N SER A 549 9.77 -25.99 -8.99
CA SER A 549 9.52 -27.02 -7.98
C SER A 549 10.79 -27.39 -7.22
N ASP A 550 11.84 -26.58 -7.30
CA ASP A 550 13.07 -26.84 -6.57
C ASP A 550 12.80 -26.86 -5.06
N ASP A 551 13.20 -27.94 -4.40
CA ASP A 551 12.86 -28.21 -3.01
C ASP A 551 13.88 -27.62 -2.02
N ASP A 552 15.04 -27.19 -2.52
CA ASP A 552 16.12 -26.58 -1.73
C ASP A 552 16.25 -25.08 -2.03
N PRO A 553 15.45 -24.22 -1.36
CA PRO A 553 15.48 -22.79 -1.55
C PRO A 553 16.76 -22.22 -0.94
N ARG A 554 17.82 -22.08 -1.74
CA ARG A 554 18.95 -21.24 -1.35
C ARG A 554 18.52 -19.76 -1.43
N PRO A 555 18.68 -18.96 -0.37
CA PRO A 555 18.14 -17.59 -0.33
C PRO A 555 18.72 -16.69 -1.43
N ASP A 556 19.98 -16.92 -1.83
CA ASP A 556 20.70 -16.12 -2.82
C ASP A 556 20.51 -16.59 -4.27
N SER A 557 19.76 -17.69 -4.51
CA SER A 557 19.56 -18.18 -5.87
C SER A 557 18.34 -17.53 -6.53
N GLU A 558 18.42 -17.30 -7.83
CA GLU A 558 17.28 -16.86 -8.63
C GLU A 558 16.38 -18.05 -8.98
N LEU A 559 15.06 -17.91 -8.80
CA LEU A 559 14.08 -18.89 -9.30
C LEU A 559 13.60 -18.55 -10.71
N GLY A 560 13.96 -17.38 -11.23
CA GLY A 560 13.48 -16.87 -12.51
C GLY A 560 11.96 -16.63 -12.54
N CYS A 561 11.35 -16.29 -11.40
CA CYS A 561 9.93 -15.89 -11.33
C CYS A 561 9.80 -14.68 -10.40
N GLU A 562 9.37 -13.55 -10.95
CA GLU A 562 9.28 -12.27 -10.27
C GLU A 562 7.87 -11.70 -10.41
N SER A 563 7.28 -11.20 -9.32
CA SER A 563 6.00 -10.49 -9.39
C SER A 563 6.18 -9.21 -10.20
N LEU A 564 5.25 -8.94 -11.12
CA LEU A 564 5.16 -7.63 -11.78
C LEU A 564 4.35 -6.63 -10.95
N HIS A 565 3.80 -7.07 -9.80
CA HIS A 565 2.94 -6.26 -8.93
C HIS A 565 1.71 -5.68 -9.66
N VAL A 566 1.34 -6.29 -10.78
CA VAL A 566 0.14 -5.98 -11.56
C VAL A 566 -0.84 -7.13 -11.39
N HIS A 567 -2.08 -6.79 -11.03
CA HIS A 567 -3.15 -7.75 -10.88
C HIS A 567 -4.41 -7.31 -11.65
N GLY A 568 -5.16 -8.31 -12.13
CA GLY A 568 -6.50 -8.12 -12.66
C GLY A 568 -7.56 -8.44 -11.61
N SER A 569 -8.74 -8.83 -12.08
CA SER A 569 -9.88 -9.28 -11.26
C SER A 569 -9.70 -10.70 -10.70
N ARG A 570 -8.92 -11.56 -11.38
CA ARG A 570 -8.83 -13.00 -11.07
C ARG A 570 -7.41 -13.60 -11.07
N GLY A 571 -6.39 -12.79 -11.34
CA GLY A 571 -5.00 -13.22 -11.27
C GLY A 571 -4.00 -12.07 -11.20
N ALA A 572 -2.73 -12.43 -11.04
CA ALA A 572 -1.60 -11.51 -11.02
C ALA A 572 -0.57 -11.88 -12.09
N LEU A 573 0.22 -10.90 -12.53
CA LEU A 573 1.25 -11.10 -13.55
C LEU A 573 2.63 -11.28 -12.94
N PHE A 574 3.37 -12.23 -13.52
CA PHE A 574 4.73 -12.57 -13.16
C PHE A 574 5.62 -12.50 -14.40
N LYS A 575 6.85 -12.05 -14.21
CA LYS A 575 7.92 -12.24 -15.18
C LYS A 575 8.57 -13.59 -14.92
N VAL A 576 8.59 -14.43 -15.95
CA VAL A 576 9.10 -15.80 -15.85
C VAL A 576 10.26 -15.99 -16.82
N THR A 577 11.38 -16.49 -16.29
CA THR A 577 12.61 -16.76 -17.02
C THR A 577 13.06 -18.19 -16.79
N LEU A 578 13.19 -18.98 -17.86
CA LEU A 578 13.90 -20.25 -17.81
C LEU A 578 15.40 -19.97 -17.80
N LEU A 579 16.03 -20.00 -16.63
CA LEU A 579 17.40 -19.53 -16.42
C LEU A 579 18.42 -20.29 -17.28
N SER A 580 18.21 -21.59 -17.46
CA SER A 580 19.11 -22.45 -18.25
C SER A 580 19.24 -22.07 -19.74
N HIS A 581 18.22 -21.45 -20.34
CA HIS A 581 18.17 -21.17 -21.78
C HIS A 581 17.70 -19.74 -22.13
N GLY A 582 17.56 -18.88 -21.12
CA GLY A 582 17.25 -17.45 -21.29
C GLY A 582 15.83 -17.09 -21.76
N TYR A 583 14.93 -18.07 -21.90
CA TYR A 583 13.56 -17.79 -22.36
C TYR A 583 12.81 -16.98 -21.30
N THR A 584 12.42 -15.75 -21.65
CA THR A 584 11.78 -14.80 -20.75
C THR A 584 10.42 -14.39 -21.29
N PHE A 585 9.36 -14.56 -20.51
CA PHE A 585 7.96 -14.32 -20.91
C PHE A 585 7.10 -13.98 -19.69
N VAL A 586 5.80 -13.78 -19.89
CA VAL A 586 4.85 -13.44 -18.82
C VAL A 586 4.11 -14.68 -18.35
N GLY A 587 3.92 -14.81 -17.04
CA GLY A 587 3.03 -15.78 -16.41
C GLY A 587 1.84 -15.09 -15.76
N LYS A 588 0.61 -15.44 -16.15
CA LYS A 588 -0.61 -15.05 -15.43
C LYS A 588 -0.87 -16.09 -14.35
N GLY A 589 -0.59 -15.73 -13.10
CA GLY A 589 -0.86 -16.56 -11.93
C GLY A 589 -2.29 -16.42 -11.45
N VAL A 590 -2.92 -17.55 -11.11
CA VAL A 590 -4.28 -17.58 -10.57
C VAL A 590 -4.34 -18.35 -9.24
N PRO A 591 -5.13 -17.88 -8.27
CA PRO A 591 -5.46 -18.64 -7.08
C PRO A 591 -6.42 -19.81 -7.39
N ALA A 592 -6.55 -20.72 -6.43
CA ALA A 592 -7.25 -22.00 -6.62
C ALA A 592 -8.73 -21.87 -7.00
N ASN A 593 -9.41 -20.82 -6.53
CA ASN A 593 -10.80 -20.54 -6.84
C ASN A 593 -11.05 -20.13 -8.30
N PHE A 594 -10.02 -19.69 -9.04
CA PHE A 594 -10.15 -19.20 -10.42
C PHE A 594 -9.56 -20.13 -11.50
N ILE A 595 -9.20 -21.37 -11.13
CA ILE A 595 -8.64 -22.35 -12.08
C ILE A 595 -9.60 -22.63 -13.25
N SER A 596 -10.91 -22.67 -13.01
CA SER A 596 -11.91 -22.90 -14.06
C SER A 596 -11.89 -21.81 -15.14
N TYR A 597 -11.80 -20.55 -14.74
CA TYR A 597 -11.70 -19.41 -15.65
C TYR A 597 -10.38 -19.40 -16.41
N SER A 598 -9.26 -19.72 -15.74
CA SER A 598 -7.95 -19.86 -16.38
C SER A 598 -7.96 -20.96 -17.47
N ARG A 599 -8.59 -22.11 -17.21
CA ARG A 599 -8.74 -23.18 -18.22
C ARG A 599 -9.65 -22.78 -19.38
N HIS A 600 -10.70 -22.02 -19.10
CA HIS A 600 -11.57 -21.46 -20.15
C HIS A 600 -10.80 -20.50 -21.05
N GLU A 601 -10.03 -19.59 -20.47
CA GLU A 601 -9.16 -18.65 -21.19
C GLU A 601 -8.14 -19.39 -22.08
N GLU A 602 -7.47 -20.43 -21.56
CA GLU A 602 -6.55 -21.27 -22.34
C GLU A 602 -7.25 -21.95 -23.54
N SER A 603 -8.50 -22.39 -23.36
CA SER A 603 -9.33 -22.93 -24.45
C SER A 603 -9.62 -21.87 -25.51
N MET A 604 -9.95 -20.63 -25.11
CA MET A 604 -10.15 -19.52 -26.06
C MET A 604 -8.90 -19.29 -26.90
N TYR A 605 -7.73 -19.16 -26.26
CA TYR A 605 -6.46 -18.98 -26.96
C TYR A 605 -6.13 -20.13 -27.91
N SER A 606 -6.51 -21.37 -27.58
CA SER A 606 -6.31 -22.53 -28.45
C SER A 606 -7.08 -22.42 -29.78
N HIS A 607 -8.20 -21.70 -29.79
CA HIS A 607 -8.97 -21.41 -31.00
C HIS A 607 -8.39 -20.22 -31.80
N LEU A 608 -7.59 -19.37 -31.15
CA LEU A 608 -6.95 -18.20 -31.74
C LEU A 608 -5.53 -18.48 -32.28
N THR A 609 -5.14 -19.75 -32.40
CA THR A 609 -3.77 -20.18 -32.79
C THR A 609 -3.26 -19.55 -34.08
N THR A 610 -4.13 -19.29 -35.06
CA THR A 610 -3.76 -18.68 -36.35
C THR A 610 -3.35 -17.20 -36.22
N ILE A 611 -3.88 -16.50 -35.21
CA ILE A 611 -3.66 -15.06 -35.00
C ILE A 611 -2.70 -14.75 -33.83
N GLN A 612 -2.23 -15.77 -33.11
CA GLN A 612 -1.24 -15.62 -32.03
C GLN A 612 0.08 -15.02 -32.55
N GLY A 613 0.62 -14.06 -31.79
CA GLY A 613 1.82 -13.29 -32.13
C GLY A 613 1.56 -12.12 -33.09
N LEU A 614 0.32 -11.93 -33.53
CA LEU A 614 -0.09 -10.80 -34.38
C LEU A 614 -1.11 -9.91 -33.66
N PHE A 615 -2.28 -10.47 -33.33
CA PHE A 615 -3.40 -9.72 -32.72
C PHE A 615 -3.69 -10.14 -31.27
N VAL A 616 -3.11 -11.25 -30.83
CA VAL A 616 -3.21 -11.75 -29.45
C VAL A 616 -1.88 -12.39 -29.05
N PRO A 617 -1.54 -12.46 -27.75
CA PRO A 617 -0.30 -13.10 -27.29
C PRO A 617 -0.16 -14.57 -27.68
N VAL A 618 1.08 -15.02 -27.80
CA VAL A 618 1.43 -16.44 -27.98
C VAL A 618 1.32 -17.15 -26.63
N ILE A 619 0.48 -18.19 -26.56
CA ILE A 619 0.36 -19.03 -25.37
C ILE A 619 1.35 -20.20 -25.45
N LEU A 620 2.21 -20.29 -24.43
CA LEU A 620 3.15 -21.38 -24.24
C LEU A 620 2.53 -22.57 -23.50
N GLY A 621 1.44 -22.36 -22.76
CA GLY A 621 0.70 -23.37 -21.99
C GLY A 621 0.56 -23.00 -20.53
N SER A 622 0.01 -23.92 -19.74
CA SER A 622 -0.16 -23.73 -18.30
C SER A 622 0.72 -24.66 -17.47
N LEU A 623 1.07 -24.22 -16.26
CA LEU A 623 1.80 -24.99 -15.25
C LEU A 623 1.01 -24.98 -13.94
N ASP A 624 0.74 -26.15 -13.39
CA ASP A 624 0.35 -26.28 -12.00
C ASP A 624 1.60 -26.21 -11.13
N LEU A 625 1.57 -25.35 -10.12
CA LEU A 625 2.70 -25.11 -9.24
C LEU A 625 2.70 -26.12 -8.10
N HIS A 626 3.84 -26.77 -7.86
CA HIS A 626 3.99 -27.66 -6.70
C HIS A 626 3.94 -26.87 -5.39
N ARG A 627 4.68 -25.75 -5.34
CA ARG A 627 4.63 -24.77 -4.26
C ARG A 627 3.91 -23.51 -4.76
N PRO A 628 2.84 -23.05 -4.08
CA PRO A 628 2.18 -21.81 -4.47
C PRO A 628 3.14 -20.62 -4.44
N ILE A 629 2.95 -19.67 -5.36
CA ILE A 629 3.70 -18.42 -5.38
C ILE A 629 2.86 -17.34 -4.71
N SER A 630 3.40 -16.70 -3.67
CA SER A 630 2.70 -15.59 -3.03
C SER A 630 2.82 -14.31 -3.88
N TYR A 631 1.67 -13.73 -4.21
CA TYR A 631 1.57 -12.40 -4.78
C TYR A 631 1.49 -11.39 -3.64
N ASP A 632 2.57 -10.65 -3.40
CA ASP A 632 2.71 -9.55 -2.43
C ASP A 632 2.19 -9.86 -1.01
N GLY A 633 2.16 -11.13 -0.59
CA GLY A 633 1.57 -11.56 0.68
C GLY A 633 0.04 -11.72 0.69
N ILE A 634 -0.63 -11.33 -0.41
CA ILE A 634 -2.09 -11.21 -0.57
C ILE A 634 -2.74 -12.54 -0.91
N ALA A 635 -2.26 -13.17 -1.98
CA ALA A 635 -2.88 -14.36 -2.54
C ALA A 635 -1.83 -15.38 -2.98
N GLU A 636 -2.19 -16.66 -2.85
CA GLU A 636 -1.35 -17.77 -3.28
C GLU A 636 -1.76 -18.21 -4.69
N MET A 637 -0.84 -18.06 -5.63
CA MET A 637 -1.01 -18.50 -7.01
C MET A 637 -0.64 -19.98 -7.10
N VAL A 638 -1.57 -20.79 -7.56
CA VAL A 638 -1.40 -22.25 -7.66
C VAL A 638 -1.20 -22.73 -9.10
N ARG A 639 -1.51 -21.88 -10.07
CA ARG A 639 -1.35 -22.16 -11.50
C ARG A 639 -0.86 -20.93 -12.23
N LEU A 640 0.07 -21.11 -13.17
CA LEU A 640 0.53 -20.08 -14.10
C LEU A 640 0.10 -20.41 -15.53
N THR A 641 -0.52 -19.46 -16.22
CA THR A 641 -0.68 -19.49 -17.68
C THR A 641 0.44 -18.67 -18.31
N LEU A 642 1.28 -19.32 -19.13
CA LEU A 642 2.48 -18.72 -19.69
C LEU A 642 2.22 -18.19 -21.09
N MET A 643 2.59 -16.94 -21.32
CA MET A 643 2.31 -16.19 -22.55
C MET A 643 3.40 -15.19 -22.90
N SER A 644 3.52 -14.84 -24.17
CA SER A 644 4.44 -13.79 -24.62
C SER A 644 4.06 -12.42 -24.03
N TYR A 645 5.05 -11.55 -23.89
CA TYR A 645 4.82 -10.17 -23.46
C TYR A 645 4.07 -9.40 -24.55
N ALA A 646 2.85 -8.95 -24.23
CA ALA A 646 1.97 -8.28 -25.17
C ALA A 646 2.43 -6.84 -25.50
N GLY A 647 3.06 -6.15 -24.54
CA GLY A 647 3.42 -4.75 -24.67
C GLY A 647 2.90 -3.92 -23.49
N ARG A 648 2.78 -2.60 -23.70
CA ARG A 648 2.36 -1.65 -22.66
C ARG A 648 0.88 -1.32 -22.78
N THR A 649 0.22 -1.13 -21.64
CA THR A 649 -1.18 -0.71 -21.59
C THR A 649 -1.33 0.73 -22.09
N LEU A 650 -2.45 1.00 -22.76
CA LEU A 650 -2.77 2.32 -23.29
C LEU A 650 -3.30 3.30 -22.23
N VAL A 651 -3.67 2.81 -21.04
CA VAL A 651 -4.33 3.60 -19.97
C VAL A 651 -3.41 4.66 -19.35
N HIS A 652 -2.09 4.53 -19.47
CA HIS A 652 -1.12 5.43 -18.83
C HIS A 652 -0.24 6.22 -19.80
N GLN A 653 -0.41 6.05 -21.11
CA GLN A 653 0.41 6.74 -22.10
C GLN A 653 -0.15 8.13 -22.40
N HIS A 654 0.65 9.17 -22.14
CA HIS A 654 0.35 10.55 -22.53
C HIS A 654 0.85 10.77 -23.97
N GLY A 655 0.04 11.41 -24.82
CA GLY A 655 0.42 11.71 -26.21
C GLY A 655 0.15 10.58 -27.22
N VAL A 656 -0.75 9.66 -26.88
CA VAL A 656 -1.16 8.57 -27.77
C VAL A 656 -1.96 9.10 -28.96
N ASP A 657 -1.52 8.78 -30.17
CA ASP A 657 -2.28 9.09 -31.38
C ASP A 657 -3.43 8.07 -31.56
N TRP A 658 -4.59 8.41 -30.99
CA TRP A 658 -5.81 7.63 -31.13
C TRP A 658 -6.24 7.40 -32.58
N THR A 659 -5.82 8.27 -33.51
CA THR A 659 -6.12 8.10 -34.94
C THR A 659 -5.38 6.92 -35.54
N GLN A 660 -4.22 6.56 -34.99
CA GLN A 660 -3.47 5.35 -35.35
C GLN A 660 -3.99 4.11 -34.62
N ILE A 661 -4.37 4.25 -33.35
CA ILE A 661 -4.77 3.10 -32.52
C ILE A 661 -6.13 2.52 -32.89
N VAL A 662 -7.14 3.37 -33.08
CA VAL A 662 -8.51 2.89 -33.32
C VAL A 662 -8.59 1.96 -34.55
N PRO A 663 -7.99 2.30 -35.71
CA PRO A 663 -7.96 1.38 -36.86
C PRO A 663 -7.26 0.05 -36.59
N GLN A 664 -6.17 0.06 -35.79
CA GLN A 664 -5.46 -1.18 -35.42
C GLN A 664 -6.27 -2.03 -34.45
N ALA A 665 -6.95 -1.41 -33.48
CA ALA A 665 -7.84 -2.10 -32.56
C ALA A 665 -9.01 -2.75 -33.31
N GLU A 666 -9.64 -2.04 -34.26
CA GLU A 666 -10.69 -2.59 -35.11
C GLU A 666 -10.21 -3.77 -35.95
N LYS A 667 -9.02 -3.67 -36.56
CA LYS A 667 -8.42 -4.74 -37.35
C LYS A 667 -8.18 -5.99 -36.50
N SER A 668 -7.65 -5.81 -35.30
CA SER A 668 -7.31 -6.90 -34.39
C SER A 668 -8.57 -7.58 -33.82
N LEU A 669 -9.58 -6.78 -33.47
CA LEU A 669 -10.87 -7.30 -33.02
C LEU A 669 -11.62 -8.05 -34.13
N ARG A 670 -11.56 -7.55 -35.38
CA ARG A 670 -12.13 -8.24 -36.54
C ARG A 670 -11.52 -9.61 -36.75
N ALA A 671 -10.19 -9.74 -36.60
CA ALA A 671 -9.52 -11.02 -36.71
C ALA A 671 -9.99 -12.04 -35.64
N ILE A 672 -10.31 -11.56 -34.43
CA ILE A 672 -10.91 -12.39 -33.37
C ILE A 672 -12.35 -12.80 -33.75
N HIS A 673 -13.15 -11.87 -34.27
CA HIS A 673 -14.54 -12.12 -34.69
C HIS A 673 -14.64 -13.10 -35.86
N GLU A 674 -13.69 -13.07 -36.79
CA GLU A 674 -13.62 -14.00 -37.92
C GLU A 674 -13.49 -15.46 -37.47
N LEU A 675 -12.88 -15.69 -36.31
CA LEU A 675 -12.76 -16.99 -35.64
C LEU A 675 -13.99 -17.34 -34.78
N GLY A 676 -15.03 -16.50 -34.78
CA GLY A 676 -16.31 -16.76 -34.10
C GLY A 676 -16.30 -16.49 -32.60
N ILE A 677 -15.30 -15.77 -32.10
CA ILE A 677 -15.12 -15.47 -30.68
C ILE A 677 -15.55 -14.03 -30.40
N LEU A 678 -16.36 -13.85 -29.36
CA LEU A 678 -16.69 -12.56 -28.77
C LEU A 678 -15.80 -12.38 -27.54
N HIS A 679 -15.10 -11.26 -27.41
CA HIS A 679 -14.20 -11.04 -26.26
C HIS A 679 -14.98 -10.75 -24.96
N SER A 680 -16.12 -10.08 -25.08
CA SER A 680 -17.05 -9.67 -24.03
C SER A 680 -16.55 -8.61 -23.03
N ASP A 681 -15.28 -8.19 -23.10
CA ASP A 681 -14.64 -7.24 -22.16
C ASP A 681 -13.85 -6.11 -22.86
N VAL A 682 -14.17 -5.82 -24.13
CA VAL A 682 -13.46 -4.81 -24.94
C VAL A 682 -13.60 -3.36 -24.44
N THR A 683 -14.45 -3.12 -23.44
CA THR A 683 -14.63 -1.80 -22.82
C THR A 683 -13.60 -1.51 -21.73
N ILE A 684 -12.87 -2.53 -21.28
CA ILE A 684 -11.78 -2.37 -20.31
C ILE A 684 -10.53 -2.01 -21.10
N LEU A 685 -10.15 -0.73 -21.09
CA LEU A 685 -8.96 -0.23 -21.81
C LEU A 685 -7.66 -0.93 -21.40
N GLY A 686 -7.61 -1.48 -20.18
CA GLY A 686 -6.51 -2.32 -19.71
C GLY A 686 -6.26 -3.57 -20.55
N ASN A 687 -7.28 -4.07 -21.27
CA ASN A 687 -7.19 -5.28 -22.09
C ASN A 687 -6.73 -5.01 -23.54
N ILE A 688 -6.51 -3.74 -23.89
CA ILE A 688 -6.05 -3.29 -25.20
C ILE A 688 -4.61 -2.81 -25.05
N ILE A 689 -3.68 -3.58 -25.61
CA ILE A 689 -2.25 -3.41 -25.42
C ILE A 689 -1.58 -2.98 -26.71
N TRP A 690 -0.69 -2.00 -26.65
CA TRP A 690 0.16 -1.65 -27.79
C TRP A 690 1.43 -2.48 -27.80
N ASN A 691 1.62 -3.25 -28.88
CA ASN A 691 2.82 -4.03 -29.09
C ASN A 691 3.81 -3.24 -29.98
N GLU A 692 4.92 -2.82 -29.39
CA GLU A 692 5.97 -2.07 -30.09
C GLU A 692 6.74 -2.92 -31.11
N GLU A 693 6.79 -4.24 -30.93
CA GLU A 693 7.53 -5.15 -31.82
C GLU A 693 6.89 -5.20 -33.22
N ASN A 694 5.56 -5.28 -33.29
CA ASN A 694 4.83 -5.41 -34.55
C ASN A 694 4.01 -4.17 -34.94
N ASN A 695 4.04 -3.11 -34.13
CA ASN A 695 3.23 -1.89 -34.28
C ASN A 695 1.73 -2.18 -34.45
N GLN A 696 1.21 -3.13 -33.67
CA GLN A 696 -0.19 -3.53 -33.68
C GLN A 696 -0.79 -3.53 -32.27
N VAL A 697 -2.10 -3.39 -32.24
CA VAL A 697 -2.89 -3.57 -31.02
C VAL A 697 -3.07 -5.07 -30.78
N MET A 698 -2.82 -5.50 -29.55
CA MET A 698 -3.13 -6.85 -29.09
C MET A 698 -4.25 -6.84 -28.05
N PHE A 699 -5.13 -7.82 -28.12
CA PHE A 699 -6.11 -8.10 -27.07
C PHE A 699 -5.58 -9.15 -26.10
N ILE A 700 -5.81 -8.90 -24.82
CA ILE A 700 -5.48 -9.81 -23.72
C ILE A 700 -6.73 -10.08 -22.86
N ASP A 701 -6.65 -11.07 -21.99
CA ASP A 701 -7.67 -11.41 -21.00
C ASP A 701 -8.98 -11.95 -21.60
N PHE A 702 -8.94 -13.21 -22.04
CA PHE A 702 -10.08 -13.88 -22.68
C PHE A 702 -10.96 -14.67 -21.69
N GLU A 703 -10.87 -14.36 -20.39
CA GLU A 703 -11.58 -15.09 -19.34
C GLU A 703 -13.11 -15.00 -19.45
N ARG A 704 -13.65 -13.92 -20.04
CA ARG A 704 -15.09 -13.73 -20.31
C ARG A 704 -15.48 -13.94 -21.76
N ALA A 705 -14.54 -14.35 -22.59
CA ALA A 705 -14.81 -14.53 -24.02
C ALA A 705 -15.77 -15.70 -24.24
N GLN A 706 -16.62 -15.58 -25.26
CA GLN A 706 -17.68 -16.53 -25.56
C GLN A 706 -17.67 -16.93 -27.03
N TYR A 707 -18.02 -18.19 -27.29
CA TYR A 707 -18.30 -18.63 -28.65
C TYR A 707 -19.63 -18.09 -29.13
N GLN A 708 -19.60 -17.42 -30.26
CA GLN A 708 -20.82 -17.08 -30.98
C GLN A 708 -21.07 -18.16 -32.03
N LYS A 709 -21.96 -19.12 -31.73
CA LYS A 709 -22.45 -20.07 -32.74
C LYS A 709 -23.00 -19.29 -33.93
N ARG A 710 -22.41 -19.47 -35.11
CA ARG A 710 -23.04 -19.06 -36.38
C ARG A 710 -24.35 -19.85 -36.49
N ARG A 711 -25.49 -19.16 -36.52
CA ARG A 711 -26.74 -19.82 -36.91
C ARG A 711 -26.54 -20.30 -38.36
N PRO A 712 -26.80 -21.58 -38.69
CA PRO A 712 -26.83 -22.00 -40.09
C PRO A 712 -27.80 -21.08 -40.83
N ALA A 713 -27.44 -20.60 -42.02
CA ALA A 713 -28.35 -19.85 -42.86
C ALA A 713 -29.59 -20.73 -43.08
N GLY A 714 -30.72 -20.33 -42.47
CA GLY A 714 -31.96 -21.06 -42.61
C GLY A 714 -32.31 -21.18 -44.08
N THR A 715 -32.62 -22.39 -44.52
CA THR A 715 -33.05 -22.70 -45.88
C THR A 715 -34.19 -21.76 -46.27
N ILE A 716 -34.00 -20.96 -47.31
CA ILE A 716 -35.04 -20.08 -47.86
C ILE A 716 -36.20 -20.98 -48.33
N PRO A 717 -37.41 -20.90 -47.76
CA PRO A 717 -38.55 -21.60 -48.32
C PRO A 717 -39.01 -20.84 -49.56
N ALA A 718 -39.00 -21.51 -50.70
CA ALA A 718 -39.58 -21.01 -51.94
C ALA A 718 -41.09 -20.74 -51.77
N ASN A 719 -41.52 -19.56 -52.21
CA ASN A 719 -42.86 -19.20 -52.69
C ASN A 719 -44.07 -19.92 -52.06
N LYS A 720 -44.80 -19.22 -51.16
CA LYS A 720 -46.28 -19.33 -51.12
C LYS A 720 -46.93 -17.95 -51.02
N LYS A 721 -47.90 -17.75 -51.92
CA LYS A 721 -48.67 -16.53 -52.18
C LYS A 721 -49.54 -16.09 -50.98
N ARG A 722 -49.53 -14.78 -50.73
CA ARG A 722 -50.58 -13.87 -50.18
C ARG A 722 -51.73 -14.48 -49.33
N LYS A 723 -51.87 -13.96 -48.11
CA LYS A 723 -53.09 -13.27 -47.66
C LYS A 723 -52.69 -12.05 -46.80
N ARG A 724 -53.06 -10.85 -47.28
CA ARG A 724 -52.94 -9.58 -46.55
C ARG A 724 -54.00 -9.55 -45.44
N VAL A 725 -53.58 -9.39 -44.20
CA VAL A 725 -54.39 -8.79 -43.15
C VAL A 725 -53.53 -7.66 -42.59
N PHE A 726 -53.98 -6.42 -42.81
CA PHE A 726 -53.37 -5.23 -42.24
C PHE A 726 -53.61 -5.25 -40.73
N SER A 727 -52.53 -5.33 -39.95
CA SER A 727 -52.53 -4.89 -38.56
C SER A 727 -51.39 -3.88 -38.39
N ILE A 728 -51.77 -2.67 -37.98
CA ILE A 728 -50.91 -1.50 -37.79
C ILE A 728 -50.09 -1.76 -36.53
N TRP A 729 -48.96 -2.46 -36.66
CA TRP A 729 -47.80 -2.47 -35.76
C TRP A 729 -46.63 -3.04 -36.57
N ASP A 730 -46.16 -2.28 -37.56
CA ASP A 730 -44.99 -2.62 -38.37
C ASP A 730 -43.72 -2.39 -37.51
N LYS A 731 -43.49 -3.30 -36.56
CA LYS A 731 -42.17 -3.46 -35.93
C LYS A 731 -41.26 -4.00 -37.02
N SER A 732 -40.40 -3.12 -37.54
CA SER A 732 -39.38 -3.43 -38.54
C SER A 732 -38.63 -4.72 -38.17
N PRO A 733 -38.76 -5.82 -38.94
CA PRO A 733 -38.07 -7.05 -38.65
C PRO A 733 -36.71 -7.03 -39.38
N ASN A 734 -35.74 -6.22 -38.92
CA ASN A 734 -34.31 -6.35 -39.31
C ASN A 734 -33.34 -5.30 -38.72
N LYS A 735 -33.28 -5.12 -37.39
CA LYS A 735 -32.10 -4.51 -36.74
C LYS A 735 -31.76 -5.17 -35.41
N GLN A 736 -31.61 -6.50 -35.42
CA GLN A 736 -30.86 -7.16 -34.35
C GLN A 736 -29.38 -7.10 -34.76
N THR A 737 -28.77 -5.94 -34.53
CA THR A 737 -27.33 -5.68 -34.80
C THR A 737 -26.48 -6.85 -34.37
N ASN A 738 -25.60 -7.30 -35.26
CA ASN A 738 -24.71 -8.43 -35.05
C ASN A 738 -23.94 -8.21 -33.74
N ARG A 739 -23.85 -9.23 -32.87
CA ARG A 739 -23.17 -9.08 -31.56
C ARG A 739 -21.73 -8.59 -31.72
N PHE A 740 -21.08 -8.98 -32.81
CA PHE A 740 -19.76 -8.49 -33.22
C PHE A 740 -19.75 -6.98 -33.50
N GLU A 741 -20.71 -6.47 -34.28
CA GLU A 741 -20.82 -5.02 -34.57
C GLU A 741 -21.08 -4.20 -33.30
N ARG A 742 -21.86 -4.75 -32.36
CA ARG A 742 -22.08 -4.12 -31.06
C ARG A 742 -20.80 -4.06 -30.23
N GLU A 743 -20.01 -5.14 -30.22
CA GLU A 743 -18.74 -5.19 -29.51
C GLU A 743 -17.74 -4.17 -30.08
N THR A 744 -17.58 -4.14 -31.40
CA THR A 744 -16.73 -3.14 -32.08
C THR A 744 -17.18 -1.72 -31.76
N SER A 745 -18.49 -1.44 -31.79
CA SER A 745 -19.02 -0.11 -31.48
C SER A 745 -18.73 0.30 -30.03
N ARG A 746 -18.84 -0.63 -29.07
CA ARG A 746 -18.51 -0.38 -27.66
C ARG A 746 -17.02 -0.09 -27.45
N MET A 747 -16.16 -0.87 -28.10
CA MET A 747 -14.71 -0.64 -28.07
C MET A 747 -14.34 0.75 -28.61
N ILE A 748 -14.86 1.12 -29.79
CA ILE A 748 -14.59 2.44 -30.38
C ILE A 748 -15.08 3.56 -29.46
N SER A 749 -16.25 3.40 -28.85
CA SER A 749 -16.74 4.36 -27.87
C SER A 749 -15.80 4.47 -26.67
N ALA A 750 -15.31 3.36 -26.14
CA ALA A 750 -14.39 3.36 -25.01
C ALA A 750 -13.02 3.97 -25.33
N LEU A 751 -12.55 3.89 -26.58
CA LEU A 751 -11.27 4.47 -27.02
C LEU A 751 -11.33 5.96 -27.38
N ARG A 752 -12.53 6.55 -27.46
CA ARG A 752 -12.73 7.97 -27.81
C ARG A 752 -13.00 8.88 -26.61
N PHE A 753 -13.16 8.28 -25.43
CA PHE A 753 -13.32 8.94 -24.13
C PHE A 753 -12.15 8.53 -23.24
#